data_AF-A0A6I6ALJ8-F1
#
_entry.id   AF-A0A6I6ALJ8-F1
#
_cell.length_a   1.000
_cell.length_b   1.000
_cell.length_c   1.000
_cell.angle_alpha   90.00
_cell.angle_beta   90.00
_cell.angle_gamma   90.00
#
_symmetry.space_group_name_H-M   'P 1'
#
loop_
_entity.id
_entity.type
_entity.pdbx_description
1 polymer ?
#
loop_
_entity_poly.entity_id
_entity_poly.type
_entity_poly.pdbx_seq_one_letter_code
_entity_poly.pdbx_strand_id
1 'polypeptide(L)'
;MFTRVAYSPFLSAPDRKPFRFARLLVLSCLTLLSGLWFSEKAEAHPISVSQENVYVTREKVVISMQIYVEDLYFFQKLEPDKENIVSQKQIKDAIEKHKQFLLDRLLVRDINGERLKGKVTSVDDSSVSSKGVAMSDLMAFTLDFQLEYPLKEPPEFLTFSQQLVDSNAGFPAMVQFNLKQEGSETPYSVSMKPREPQTIRFNWDHPPLAPDASEEDWQKWLKERREETLGITSYGTVYSFLYIEDFEIRHEILIPLATLESFFTLERKDEDFLSVAEQEASRDTIEEFFAKANPIEIDGIVVKPVISRLDFYGLDFKDFAKPAEKKRVSVANARVGIILTYSTKGTPDKVKVTWDMFNRSVWSVESVCFAFDKAYKPIFSKLERNSEFVWTNPGRKVSLEVNPVEVALQPRTQWSVSMLTAGGLFLCLLLALSLISKRQRRKSTYTMLAILLVASLLCWPVSRVTFASPLEPVPHVSAKKAETVFKTLHKNIYRSFDYHTESDIYDALAKSADGSFLETLYRQINQSLKMQEQGGAVARVTDVQWKTIEPQSTSTADSTPQTDERSFAVQSTWTVSGTVEHWGHIHTRTNRYQAVFYLQPVEGVWKLTGMNLLDQERLRFETGLREVKIEETKPEPEPVNKVSPKGKTTKSKSSDSSSS
;
A
#
# COMPACT_ATOMS: atom_id res chain seq x y z
N MET A 1 -26.67 -4.53 -73.05
CA MET A 1 -27.07 -3.18 -72.60
C MET A 1 -25.92 -2.61 -71.78
N PHE A 2 -25.61 -1.34 -72.01
CA PHE A 2 -24.43 -0.56 -71.62
C PHE A 2 -23.73 -0.78 -70.25
N THR A 3 -22.39 -0.91 -70.31
CA THR A 3 -21.28 -0.39 -69.45
C THR A 3 -21.10 -0.68 -67.95
N ARG A 4 -19.82 -1.01 -67.64
CA ARG A 4 -18.95 -0.80 -66.44
C ARG A 4 -19.12 -1.76 -65.25
N VAL A 5 -18.08 -2.18 -64.50
CA VAL A 5 -16.60 -2.15 -64.52
C VAL A 5 -16.13 -3.18 -63.45
N ALA A 6 -14.91 -3.72 -63.62
CA ALA A 6 -14.18 -4.73 -62.84
C ALA A 6 -13.73 -4.28 -61.41
N TYR A 7 -13.18 -5.09 -60.46
CA TYR A 7 -12.01 -5.99 -60.53
C TYR A 7 -11.81 -6.80 -59.22
N SER A 8 -11.20 -8.01 -59.32
CA SER A 8 -10.17 -8.65 -58.43
C SER A 8 -10.13 -10.21 -58.63
N PRO A 9 -9.14 -11.00 -58.12
CA PRO A 9 -7.77 -11.24 -58.65
C PRO A 9 -7.37 -12.76 -58.73
N PHE A 10 -6.06 -13.07 -58.88
CA PHE A 10 -5.31 -14.35 -58.64
C PHE A 10 -5.46 -15.51 -59.65
N LEU A 11 -4.51 -16.43 -59.91
CA LEU A 11 -3.02 -16.58 -59.87
C LEU A 11 -2.74 -17.96 -60.53
N SER A 12 -1.58 -18.17 -61.17
CA SER A 12 -0.70 -19.37 -61.05
C SER A 12 0.27 -19.58 -62.24
N ALA A 13 1.48 -20.07 -61.91
CA ALA A 13 2.72 -20.24 -62.69
C ALA A 13 2.83 -21.61 -63.42
N PRO A 14 3.99 -22.17 -63.87
CA PRO A 14 5.38 -21.69 -64.07
C PRO A 14 6.07 -22.17 -65.40
N ASP A 15 7.32 -21.77 -65.69
CA ASP A 15 8.49 -22.69 -65.83
C ASP A 15 9.86 -22.01 -66.19
N ARG A 16 10.98 -22.64 -65.80
CA ARG A 16 12.40 -22.14 -65.83
C ARG A 16 13.26 -22.85 -66.89
N LYS A 17 14.21 -22.24 -67.63
CA LYS A 17 15.66 -21.90 -67.38
C LYS A 17 16.33 -21.69 -68.79
N PRO A 18 17.62 -21.30 -68.96
CA PRO A 18 18.51 -20.32 -68.29
C PRO A 18 19.19 -19.34 -69.31
N PHE A 19 20.22 -18.60 -68.88
CA PHE A 19 21.12 -17.63 -69.58
C PHE A 19 20.77 -16.13 -69.51
N ARG A 20 21.40 -15.42 -68.54
CA ARG A 20 21.92 -14.03 -68.60
C ARG A 20 22.37 -13.60 -67.19
N PHE A 21 23.59 -13.97 -66.77
CA PHE A 21 24.15 -13.54 -65.48
C PHE A 21 25.45 -12.71 -65.60
N ALA A 22 26.04 -12.58 -66.80
CA ALA A 22 27.33 -11.91 -66.96
C ALA A 22 27.27 -10.42 -67.34
N ARG A 23 26.08 -9.86 -67.62
CA ARG A 23 25.94 -8.43 -68.01
C ARG A 23 25.30 -7.54 -66.94
N LEU A 24 24.75 -8.09 -65.86
CA LEU A 24 24.22 -7.29 -64.74
C LEU A 24 25.32 -6.89 -63.74
N LEU A 25 26.40 -7.68 -63.63
CA LEU A 25 27.44 -7.48 -62.63
C LEU A 25 28.34 -6.26 -62.92
N VAL A 26 28.48 -5.88 -64.19
CA VAL A 26 29.32 -4.73 -64.60
C VAL A 26 28.56 -3.40 -64.48
N LEU A 27 27.23 -3.39 -64.57
CA LEU A 27 26.44 -2.18 -64.30
C LEU A 27 26.27 -1.91 -62.79
N SER A 28 26.28 -2.95 -61.95
CA SER A 28 26.20 -2.79 -60.49
C SER A 28 27.50 -2.24 -59.87
N CYS A 29 28.66 -2.46 -60.48
CA CYS A 29 29.93 -1.93 -59.95
C CYS A 29 30.15 -0.44 -60.25
N LEU A 30 29.53 0.12 -61.31
CA LEU A 30 29.64 1.55 -61.63
C LEU A 30 28.63 2.43 -60.86
N THR A 31 27.53 1.86 -60.37
CA THR A 31 26.62 2.53 -59.41
C THR A 31 27.11 2.42 -57.96
N LEU A 32 28.04 1.51 -57.66
CA LEU A 32 28.67 1.37 -56.34
C LEU A 32 29.92 2.24 -56.16
N LEU A 33 30.56 2.69 -57.25
CA LEU A 33 31.71 3.62 -57.18
C LEU A 33 31.33 5.10 -57.31
N SER A 34 30.10 5.43 -57.69
CA SER A 34 29.59 6.82 -57.73
C SER A 34 28.85 7.25 -56.45
N GLY A 35 28.66 6.34 -55.50
CA GLY A 35 28.09 6.62 -54.18
C GLY A 35 29.13 6.89 -53.08
N LEU A 36 30.43 6.91 -53.42
CA LEU A 36 31.52 7.13 -52.47
C LEU A 36 32.04 8.57 -52.43
N TRP A 37 31.51 9.48 -53.24
CA TRP A 37 31.73 10.92 -53.13
C TRP A 37 30.36 11.61 -53.10
N PHE A 38 30.14 12.44 -52.07
CA PHE A 38 28.91 13.20 -51.78
C PHE A 38 27.77 12.45 -51.07
N SER A 39 27.95 12.21 -49.77
CA SER A 39 26.93 12.49 -48.76
C SER A 39 27.55 12.50 -47.38
N GLU A 40 28.32 13.54 -47.06
CA GLU A 40 28.13 14.16 -45.75
C GLU A 40 26.72 14.73 -45.78
N LYS A 41 25.74 13.90 -45.40
CA LYS A 41 24.49 14.45 -44.94
C LYS A 41 24.84 15.14 -43.64
N ALA A 42 24.97 16.47 -43.70
CA ALA A 42 24.62 17.31 -42.57
C ALA A 42 23.20 16.89 -42.17
N GLU A 43 23.10 15.98 -41.19
CA GLU A 43 21.84 15.76 -40.51
C GLU A 43 21.47 17.09 -39.87
N ALA A 44 20.27 17.57 -40.19
CA ALA A 44 19.67 18.65 -39.43
C ALA A 44 19.53 18.14 -37.99
N HIS A 45 20.38 18.60 -37.08
CA HIS A 45 20.27 18.34 -35.65
C HIS A 45 19.64 19.55 -34.96
N PRO A 46 18.32 19.55 -34.65
CA PRO A 46 17.71 20.59 -33.83
C PRO A 46 17.78 20.23 -32.33
N ILE A 47 18.89 19.62 -31.88
CA ILE A 47 19.04 19.17 -30.49
C ILE A 47 20.43 19.57 -29.99
N SER A 48 20.51 20.53 -29.07
CA SER A 48 21.71 20.72 -28.26
C SER A 48 21.78 19.57 -27.25
N VAL A 49 22.82 18.75 -27.37
CA VAL A 49 23.12 17.65 -26.45
C VAL A 49 24.39 18.03 -25.68
N SER A 50 24.23 18.45 -24.43
CA SER A 50 25.34 18.73 -23.54
C SER A 50 25.65 17.50 -22.68
N GLN A 51 26.89 17.34 -22.24
CA GLN A 51 27.29 16.28 -21.32
C GLN A 51 27.60 16.85 -19.94
N GLU A 52 26.98 16.28 -18.91
CA GLU A 52 27.19 16.67 -17.52
C GLU A 52 27.77 15.48 -16.76
N ASN A 53 29.03 15.60 -16.35
CA ASN A 53 29.71 14.61 -15.52
C ASN A 53 29.79 15.14 -14.08
N VAL A 54 29.13 14.47 -13.17
CA VAL A 54 29.02 14.84 -11.75
C VAL A 54 29.81 13.88 -10.90
N TYR A 55 30.64 14.42 -10.01
CA TYR A 55 31.32 13.68 -8.97
C TYR A 55 30.92 14.23 -7.61
N VAL A 56 30.35 13.37 -6.76
CA VAL A 56 29.87 13.74 -5.42
C VAL A 56 30.79 13.14 -4.37
N THR A 57 31.38 13.99 -3.54
CA THR A 57 32.14 13.60 -2.34
C THR A 57 31.36 13.94 -1.08
N ARG A 58 31.90 13.54 0.08
CA ARG A 58 31.34 13.92 1.38
C ARG A 58 31.31 15.44 1.64
N GLU A 59 32.14 16.21 0.92
CA GLU A 59 32.35 17.65 1.17
C GLU A 59 31.87 18.55 0.05
N LYS A 60 31.72 18.04 -1.18
CA LYS A 60 31.33 18.85 -2.34
C LYS A 60 30.75 18.05 -3.49
N VAL A 61 30.03 18.74 -4.37
CA VAL A 61 29.68 18.27 -5.72
C VAL A 61 30.57 18.99 -6.72
N VAL A 62 31.20 18.23 -7.62
CA VAL A 62 31.97 18.75 -8.76
C VAL A 62 31.21 18.39 -10.03
N ILE A 63 30.90 19.37 -10.86
CA ILE A 63 30.21 19.18 -12.13
C ILE A 63 31.12 19.64 -13.26
N SER A 64 31.42 18.74 -14.18
CA SER A 64 32.07 19.04 -15.46
C SER A 64 31.00 19.09 -16.53
N MET A 65 30.66 20.30 -16.98
CA MET A 65 29.67 20.55 -18.02
C MET A 65 30.37 20.82 -19.35
N GLN A 66 30.27 19.87 -20.27
CA GLN A 66 30.76 19.99 -21.63
C GLN A 66 29.66 20.50 -22.54
N ILE A 67 29.93 21.63 -23.20
CA ILE A 67 29.03 22.25 -24.19
C ILE A 67 29.77 22.51 -25.49
N TYR A 68 29.04 22.73 -26.58
CA TYR A 68 29.63 23.17 -27.83
C TYR A 68 29.77 24.70 -27.86
N VAL A 69 30.67 25.24 -28.68
CA VAL A 69 30.74 26.69 -28.92
C VAL A 69 29.43 27.20 -29.55
N GLU A 70 28.71 26.33 -30.27
CA GLU A 70 27.35 26.58 -30.75
C GLU A 70 26.36 26.96 -29.63
N ASP A 71 26.49 26.35 -28.45
CA ASP A 71 25.63 26.67 -27.31
C ASP A 71 25.87 28.12 -26.84
N LEU A 72 27.12 28.60 -26.87
CA LEU A 72 27.40 30.02 -26.61
C LEU A 72 26.76 30.91 -27.67
N TYR A 73 26.80 30.51 -28.95
CA TYR A 73 26.18 31.25 -30.03
C TYR A 73 24.67 31.42 -29.78
N PHE A 74 23.96 30.35 -29.44
CA PHE A 74 22.52 30.41 -29.18
C PHE A 74 22.16 31.10 -27.85
N PHE A 75 22.80 30.71 -26.74
CA PHE A 75 22.41 31.19 -25.41
C PHE A 75 22.96 32.59 -25.09
N GLN A 76 24.14 32.92 -25.60
CA GLN A 76 24.78 34.23 -25.37
C GLN A 76 24.60 35.19 -26.55
N LYS A 77 23.87 34.78 -27.60
CA LYS A 77 23.52 35.58 -28.78
C LYS A 77 24.76 36.19 -29.44
N LEU A 78 25.73 35.34 -29.76
CA LEU A 78 26.94 35.78 -30.44
C LEU A 78 26.61 36.20 -31.88
N GLU A 79 27.26 37.26 -32.36
CA GLU A 79 27.11 37.75 -33.73
C GLU A 79 28.41 37.49 -34.49
N PRO A 80 28.40 36.74 -35.61
CA PRO A 80 29.59 36.53 -36.40
C PRO A 80 29.96 37.82 -37.16
N ASP A 81 31.23 37.94 -37.52
CA ASP A 81 31.70 39.05 -38.35
C ASP A 81 31.31 38.89 -39.83
N LYS A 82 31.83 39.78 -40.68
CA LYS A 82 31.54 39.78 -42.13
C LYS A 82 32.08 38.54 -42.85
N GLU A 83 33.00 37.81 -42.25
CA GLU A 83 33.59 36.57 -42.77
C GLU A 83 32.89 35.33 -42.20
N ASN A 84 31.78 35.51 -41.48
CA ASN A 84 31.06 34.47 -40.73
C ASN A 84 31.93 33.81 -39.65
N ILE A 85 32.83 34.56 -39.01
CA ILE A 85 33.69 34.09 -37.93
C ILE A 85 33.24 34.72 -36.61
N VAL A 86 33.11 33.91 -35.58
CA VAL A 86 32.96 34.37 -34.19
C VAL A 86 34.36 34.53 -33.60
N SER A 87 34.75 35.76 -33.29
CA SER A 87 36.12 36.04 -32.82
C SER A 87 36.41 35.43 -31.45
N GLN A 88 37.68 35.10 -31.18
CA GLN A 88 38.11 34.58 -29.87
C GLN A 88 37.70 35.51 -28.71
N LYS A 89 37.77 36.82 -28.92
CA LYS A 89 37.35 37.80 -27.93
C LYS A 89 35.86 37.68 -27.60
N GLN A 90 35.00 37.58 -28.61
CA GLN A 90 33.56 37.39 -28.40
C GLN A 90 33.26 36.08 -27.67
N ILE A 91 33.98 35.01 -28.00
CA ILE A 91 33.86 33.71 -27.32
C ILE A 91 34.25 33.84 -25.85
N LYS A 92 35.40 34.47 -25.53
CA LYS A 92 35.83 34.71 -24.14
C LYS A 92 34.83 35.56 -23.35
N ASP A 93 34.30 36.63 -23.95
CA ASP A 93 33.28 37.48 -23.32
C ASP A 93 31.97 36.70 -23.08
N ALA A 94 31.59 35.81 -24.01
CA ALA A 94 30.44 34.93 -23.84
C ALA A 94 30.67 33.84 -22.79
N ILE A 95 31.87 33.28 -22.67
CA ILE A 95 32.24 32.32 -21.61
C ILE A 95 31.94 32.94 -20.24
N GLU A 96 32.38 34.18 -20.00
CA GLU A 96 32.15 34.86 -18.70
C GLU A 96 30.65 35.03 -18.39
N LYS A 97 29.83 35.38 -19.38
CA LYS A 97 28.37 35.45 -19.20
C LYS A 97 27.76 34.05 -19.00
N HIS A 98 28.29 33.06 -19.69
CA HIS A 98 27.79 31.69 -19.66
C HIS A 98 28.07 31.00 -18.32
N LYS A 99 29.11 31.40 -17.58
CA LYS A 99 29.35 30.93 -16.20
C LYS A 99 28.13 31.15 -15.31
N GLN A 100 27.59 32.37 -15.30
CA GLN A 100 26.41 32.68 -14.48
C GLN A 100 25.16 31.99 -15.04
N PHE A 101 25.02 31.92 -16.36
CA PHE A 101 23.93 31.18 -17.00
C PHE A 101 23.86 29.71 -16.55
N LEU A 102 25.00 29.01 -16.49
CA LEU A 102 25.03 27.63 -16.00
C LEU A 102 24.67 27.53 -14.51
N LEU A 103 25.18 28.43 -13.67
CA LEU A 103 24.83 28.46 -12.24
C LEU A 103 23.34 28.73 -11.99
N ASP A 104 22.69 29.49 -12.86
CA ASP A 104 21.27 29.84 -12.74
C ASP A 104 20.33 28.76 -13.32
N ARG A 105 20.82 27.94 -14.27
CA ARG A 105 20.01 27.00 -15.05
C ARG A 105 20.32 25.52 -14.80
N LEU A 106 21.51 25.18 -14.29
CA LEU A 106 21.83 23.84 -13.76
C LEU A 106 21.66 23.87 -12.24
N LEU A 107 20.61 23.21 -11.78
CA LEU A 107 20.15 23.35 -10.40
C LEU A 107 20.43 22.07 -9.63
N VAL A 108 21.27 22.20 -8.59
CA VAL A 108 21.48 21.17 -7.58
C VAL A 108 20.72 21.56 -6.32
N ARG A 109 19.87 20.67 -5.81
CA ARG A 109 19.07 20.89 -4.60
C ARG A 109 19.40 19.87 -3.52
N ASP A 110 19.31 20.32 -2.27
CA ASP A 110 19.43 19.46 -1.10
C ASP A 110 18.15 18.66 -0.82
N ILE A 111 18.15 17.93 0.30
CA ILE A 111 17.02 17.11 0.77
C ILE A 111 15.73 17.92 0.99
N ASN A 112 15.85 19.19 1.40
CA ASN A 112 14.72 20.09 1.63
C ASN A 112 14.24 20.76 0.33
N GLY A 113 14.98 20.56 -0.77
CA GLY A 113 14.75 21.18 -2.06
C GLY A 113 15.32 22.59 -2.19
N GLU A 114 16.15 23.01 -1.23
CA GLU A 114 16.87 24.28 -1.31
C GLU A 114 18.00 24.20 -2.34
N ARG A 115 18.16 25.25 -3.15
CA ARG A 115 19.20 25.31 -4.17
C ARG A 115 20.58 25.47 -3.51
N LEU A 116 21.52 24.60 -3.86
CA LEU A 116 22.92 24.73 -3.45
C LEU A 116 23.59 25.88 -4.20
N LYS A 117 24.45 26.63 -3.50
CA LYS A 117 25.20 27.74 -4.10
C LYS A 117 26.54 27.22 -4.66
N GLY A 118 26.64 27.18 -5.98
CA GLY A 118 27.87 26.79 -6.68
C GLY A 118 28.74 27.98 -7.08
N LYS A 119 29.94 27.66 -7.56
CA LYS A 119 30.85 28.59 -8.25
C LYS A 119 31.50 27.89 -9.44
N VAL A 120 31.82 28.63 -10.50
CA VAL A 120 32.69 28.12 -11.56
C VAL A 120 34.15 28.24 -11.11
N THR A 121 34.87 27.13 -11.11
CA THR A 121 36.28 27.04 -10.68
C THR A 121 37.26 27.17 -11.83
N SER A 122 36.93 26.59 -12.99
CA SER A 122 37.71 26.73 -14.22
C SER A 122 36.81 26.54 -15.45
N VAL A 123 37.32 27.00 -16.59
CA VAL A 123 36.75 26.70 -17.92
C VAL A 123 37.92 26.31 -18.80
N ASP A 124 37.89 25.12 -19.39
CA ASP A 124 38.83 24.73 -20.42
C ASP A 124 38.26 25.14 -21.78
N ASP A 125 38.95 26.07 -22.42
CA ASP A 125 38.64 26.55 -23.77
C ASP A 125 39.82 26.33 -24.75
N SER A 126 40.71 25.39 -24.43
CA SER A 126 41.88 25.06 -25.24
C SER A 126 41.54 24.58 -26.67
N SER A 127 40.30 24.13 -26.89
CA SER A 127 39.80 23.79 -28.21
C SER A 127 39.67 25.03 -29.11
N VAL A 128 39.42 26.22 -28.56
CA VAL A 128 39.12 27.44 -29.32
C VAL A 128 40.37 28.02 -29.96
N SER A 129 40.37 28.08 -31.30
CA SER A 129 41.45 28.68 -32.08
C SER A 129 41.64 30.17 -31.79
N SER A 130 42.90 30.63 -31.85
CA SER A 130 43.26 32.05 -31.72
C SER A 130 42.68 32.94 -32.83
N LYS A 131 42.25 32.35 -33.95
CA LYS A 131 41.60 33.06 -35.06
C LYS A 131 40.08 33.22 -34.89
N GLY A 132 39.50 32.65 -33.82
CA GLY A 132 38.06 32.50 -33.70
C GLY A 132 37.56 31.21 -34.37
N VAL A 133 36.23 31.05 -34.41
CA VAL A 133 35.56 29.86 -34.92
C VAL A 133 34.61 30.25 -36.04
N ALA A 134 34.72 29.60 -37.20
CA ALA A 134 33.78 29.81 -38.31
C ALA A 134 32.40 29.26 -37.93
N MET A 135 31.33 29.91 -38.40
CA MET A 135 29.96 29.48 -38.13
C MET A 135 29.68 28.02 -38.51
N SER A 136 30.31 27.50 -39.56
CA SER A 136 30.17 26.10 -39.99
C SER A 136 30.77 25.09 -39.02
N ASP A 137 31.69 25.54 -38.15
CA ASP A 137 32.55 24.67 -37.36
C ASP A 137 32.23 24.75 -35.86
N LEU A 138 31.19 25.50 -35.45
CA LEU A 138 30.89 25.72 -34.02
C LEU A 138 30.66 24.42 -33.23
N MET A 139 30.14 23.37 -33.87
CA MET A 139 29.93 22.06 -33.26
C MET A 139 31.22 21.21 -33.18
N ALA A 140 32.31 21.62 -33.83
CA ALA A 140 33.59 20.93 -33.76
C ALA A 140 34.42 21.32 -32.53
N PHE A 141 34.00 22.37 -31.81
CA PHE A 141 34.71 22.92 -30.66
C PHE A 141 33.86 22.81 -29.40
N THR A 142 34.45 22.30 -28.33
CA THR A 142 33.81 22.13 -27.02
C THR A 142 34.45 23.01 -25.96
N LEU A 143 33.66 23.34 -24.94
CA LEU A 143 34.09 24.06 -23.76
C LEU A 143 33.71 23.23 -22.54
N ASP A 144 34.65 23.07 -21.60
CA ASP A 144 34.44 22.29 -20.39
C ASP A 144 34.43 23.21 -19.17
N PHE A 145 33.23 23.43 -18.60
CA PHE A 145 33.03 24.24 -17.40
C PHE A 145 33.10 23.37 -16.15
N GLN A 146 33.96 23.74 -15.19
CA GLN A 146 34.06 23.06 -13.89
C GLN A 146 33.32 23.87 -12.82
N LEU A 147 32.20 23.35 -12.32
CA LEU A 147 31.42 23.92 -11.24
C LEU A 147 31.66 23.16 -9.94
N GLU A 148 31.75 23.88 -8.83
CA GLU A 148 31.89 23.31 -7.49
C GLU A 148 30.78 23.82 -6.57
N TYR A 149 30.08 22.89 -5.90
CA TYR A 149 29.06 23.16 -4.91
C TYR A 149 29.52 22.59 -3.56
N PRO A 150 29.91 23.43 -2.58
CA PRO A 150 30.30 22.95 -1.26
C PRO A 150 29.10 22.39 -0.49
N LEU A 151 29.33 21.32 0.26
CA LEU A 151 28.34 20.65 1.09
C LEU A 151 28.69 20.88 2.56
N LYS A 152 27.67 21.13 3.39
CA LYS A 152 27.87 21.32 4.84
C LYS A 152 28.11 19.99 5.55
N GLU A 153 27.51 18.93 5.04
CA GLU A 153 27.56 17.57 5.55
C GLU A 153 27.38 16.58 4.38
N PRO A 154 27.79 15.31 4.53
CA PRO A 154 27.60 14.29 3.51
C PRO A 154 26.10 14.15 3.18
N PRO A 155 25.67 14.39 1.93
CA PRO A 155 24.25 14.41 1.59
C PRO A 155 23.71 12.99 1.57
N GLU A 156 22.52 12.77 2.15
CA GLU A 156 21.76 11.55 1.88
C GLU A 156 21.04 11.64 0.52
N PHE A 157 20.63 12.85 0.12
CA PHE A 157 19.92 13.09 -1.14
C PHE A 157 20.44 14.34 -1.84
N LEU A 158 20.54 14.27 -3.16
CA LEU A 158 20.69 15.44 -4.03
C LEU A 158 19.72 15.31 -5.20
N THR A 159 19.14 16.45 -5.60
CA THR A 159 18.26 16.52 -6.77
C THR A 159 18.85 17.44 -7.83
N PHE A 160 19.05 16.89 -9.02
CA PHE A 160 19.63 17.57 -10.18
C PHE A 160 18.52 17.88 -11.18
N SER A 161 18.56 19.07 -11.77
CA SER A 161 17.62 19.46 -12.82
C SER A 161 18.22 20.54 -13.70
N GLN A 162 17.77 20.61 -14.94
CA GLN A 162 18.24 21.62 -15.90
C GLN A 162 17.10 22.45 -16.47
N GLN A 163 17.40 23.71 -16.75
CA GLN A 163 16.52 24.69 -17.40
C GLN A 163 17.28 25.50 -18.46
N LEU A 164 18.16 24.83 -19.21
CA LEU A 164 19.04 25.48 -20.20
C LEU A 164 18.21 26.16 -21.31
N VAL A 165 17.05 25.60 -21.62
CA VAL A 165 16.14 26.14 -22.63
C VAL A 165 14.82 26.51 -21.98
N ASP A 166 14.27 27.67 -22.36
CA ASP A 166 12.97 28.11 -21.89
C ASP A 166 11.87 27.20 -22.43
N SER A 167 10.79 27.02 -21.67
CA SER A 167 9.72 26.04 -21.93
C SER A 167 9.01 26.23 -23.29
N ASN A 168 9.16 27.40 -23.91
CA ASN A 168 8.55 27.78 -25.18
C ASN A 168 9.52 27.74 -26.38
N ALA A 169 10.78 27.35 -26.19
CA ALA A 169 11.72 27.28 -27.30
C ALA A 169 11.36 26.12 -28.23
N GLY A 170 11.50 26.34 -29.53
CA GLY A 170 11.17 25.36 -30.57
C GLY A 170 12.14 24.18 -30.71
N PHE A 171 13.12 24.04 -29.82
CA PHE A 171 14.12 22.97 -29.86
C PHE A 171 14.35 22.36 -28.46
N PRO A 172 14.42 21.02 -28.32
CA PRO A 172 14.72 20.37 -27.05
C PRO A 172 16.23 20.50 -26.71
N ALA A 173 16.56 20.89 -25.49
CA ALA A 173 17.89 20.65 -24.92
C ALA A 173 17.85 19.40 -24.04
N MET A 174 18.76 18.47 -24.30
CA MET A 174 18.95 17.28 -23.48
C MET A 174 20.33 17.32 -22.84
N VAL A 175 20.39 17.02 -21.56
CA VAL A 175 21.66 16.85 -20.84
C VAL A 175 21.88 15.37 -20.60
N GLN A 176 22.99 14.82 -21.09
CA GLN A 176 23.43 13.49 -20.70
C GLN A 176 24.08 13.58 -19.32
N PHE A 177 23.32 13.19 -18.30
CA PHE A 177 23.74 13.25 -16.90
C PHE A 177 24.43 11.95 -16.50
N ASN A 178 25.67 12.06 -16.04
CA ASN A 178 26.48 10.94 -15.55
C ASN A 178 27.01 11.29 -14.17
N LEU A 179 26.59 10.55 -13.15
CA LEU A 179 26.98 10.79 -11.77
C LEU A 179 27.81 9.63 -11.21
N LYS A 180 28.88 9.98 -10.49
CA LYS A 180 29.67 9.05 -9.68
C LYS A 180 29.75 9.55 -8.23
N GLN A 181 29.58 8.62 -7.29
CA GLN A 181 29.78 8.86 -5.86
C GLN A 181 31.21 8.47 -5.47
N GLU A 182 31.85 9.24 -4.61
CA GLU A 182 33.12 8.87 -3.96
C GLU A 182 33.00 7.50 -3.27
N GLY A 183 33.94 6.60 -3.56
CA GLY A 183 33.92 5.23 -3.07
C GLY A 183 33.09 4.26 -3.91
N SER A 184 32.50 4.69 -5.04
CA SER A 184 31.80 3.84 -6.01
C SER A 184 32.34 4.05 -7.41
N GLU A 185 32.64 2.94 -8.11
CA GLU A 185 33.00 2.99 -9.54
C GLU A 185 31.78 2.92 -10.46
N THR A 186 30.63 2.47 -9.96
CA THR A 186 29.39 2.36 -10.73
C THR A 186 28.78 3.74 -10.96
N PRO A 187 28.64 4.17 -12.22
CA PRO A 187 27.99 5.43 -12.54
C PRO A 187 26.46 5.29 -12.56
N TYR A 188 25.77 6.38 -12.25
CA TYR A 188 24.36 6.58 -12.57
C TYR A 188 24.25 7.43 -13.83
N SER A 189 23.57 6.95 -14.86
CA SER A 189 23.46 7.65 -16.15
C SER A 189 22.02 7.76 -16.62
N VAL A 190 21.58 8.98 -16.96
CA VAL A 190 20.24 9.26 -17.49
C VAL A 190 20.26 10.48 -18.40
N SER A 191 19.30 10.59 -19.33
CA SER A 191 19.09 11.82 -20.09
C SER A 191 18.10 12.72 -19.36
N MET A 192 18.54 13.92 -18.95
CA MET A 192 17.71 14.90 -18.26
C MET A 192 17.06 15.87 -19.24
N LYS A 193 15.73 15.89 -19.25
CA LYS A 193 14.94 16.89 -19.97
C LYS A 193 14.77 18.17 -19.12
N PRO A 194 14.39 19.30 -19.73
CA PRO A 194 14.14 20.52 -18.99
C PRO A 194 13.04 20.33 -17.95
N ARG A 195 13.30 20.78 -16.72
CA ARG A 195 12.37 20.70 -15.57
C ARG A 195 11.95 19.28 -15.15
N GLU A 196 12.69 18.24 -15.55
CA GLU A 196 12.49 16.86 -15.11
C GLU A 196 13.58 16.48 -14.08
N PRO A 197 13.32 16.67 -12.77
CA PRO A 197 14.33 16.47 -11.73
C PRO A 197 14.74 15.00 -11.59
N GLN A 198 16.03 14.78 -11.32
CA GLN A 198 16.62 13.49 -11.00
C GLN A 198 17.13 13.52 -9.56
N THR A 199 16.46 12.81 -8.67
CA THR A 199 16.88 12.67 -7.26
C THR A 199 17.66 11.39 -7.07
N ILE A 200 18.86 11.52 -6.50
CA ILE A 200 19.76 10.41 -6.17
C ILE A 200 19.91 10.33 -4.66
N ARG A 201 19.79 9.10 -4.13
CA ARG A 201 20.06 8.78 -2.72
C ARG A 201 21.45 8.19 -2.57
N PHE A 202 22.28 8.81 -1.75
CA PHE A 202 23.64 8.38 -1.45
C PHE A 202 23.63 7.55 -0.16
N ASN A 203 24.25 6.37 -0.20
CA ASN A 203 24.57 5.60 0.99
C ASN A 203 26.10 5.57 1.09
N TRP A 204 26.64 6.21 2.13
CA TRP A 204 28.07 6.39 2.31
C TRP A 204 28.73 5.19 2.99
N ASP A 205 27.96 4.34 3.65
CA ASP A 205 28.42 3.14 4.34
C ASP A 205 28.30 1.89 3.45
N HIS A 206 27.29 1.89 2.56
CA HIS A 206 27.04 0.84 1.57
C HIS A 206 26.84 1.45 0.17
N PRO A 207 27.89 2.02 -0.45
CA PRO A 207 27.80 2.55 -1.81
C PRO A 207 27.46 1.45 -2.84
N PRO A 208 27.05 1.81 -4.06
CA PRO A 208 26.90 0.84 -5.15
C PRO A 208 28.15 -0.01 -5.34
N LEU A 209 27.96 -1.30 -5.60
CA LEU A 209 29.05 -2.24 -5.85
C LEU A 209 29.82 -1.87 -7.12
N ALA A 210 31.04 -2.39 -7.28
CA ALA A 210 31.80 -2.23 -8.50
C ALA A 210 31.10 -2.92 -9.69
N PRO A 211 31.24 -2.42 -10.93
CA PRO A 211 30.57 -2.99 -12.11
C PRO A 211 30.94 -4.46 -12.39
N ASP A 212 32.09 -4.92 -11.91
CA ASP A 212 32.61 -6.28 -12.06
C ASP A 212 32.27 -7.22 -10.89
N ALA A 213 31.49 -6.74 -9.90
CA ALA A 213 30.99 -7.58 -8.82
C ALA A 213 30.10 -8.71 -9.35
N SER A 214 30.01 -9.80 -8.57
CA SER A 214 29.22 -10.96 -8.98
C SER A 214 27.72 -10.65 -9.02
N GLU A 215 26.98 -11.39 -9.85
CA GLU A 215 25.51 -11.26 -9.92
C GLU A 215 24.85 -11.54 -8.56
N GLU A 216 25.35 -12.51 -7.80
CA GLU A 216 24.83 -12.83 -6.47
C GLU A 216 25.01 -11.66 -5.48
N ASP A 217 26.15 -10.98 -5.52
CA ASP A 217 26.41 -9.80 -4.70
C ASP A 217 25.50 -8.64 -5.12
N TRP A 218 25.33 -8.41 -6.42
CA TRP A 218 24.38 -7.41 -6.93
C TRP A 218 22.95 -7.69 -6.51
N GLN A 219 22.49 -8.94 -6.59
CA GLN A 219 21.15 -9.32 -6.14
C GLN A 219 20.97 -9.13 -4.64
N LYS A 220 21.99 -9.48 -3.84
CA LYS A 220 21.97 -9.25 -2.39
C LYS A 220 21.93 -7.76 -2.07
N TRP A 221 22.80 -6.96 -2.68
CA TRP A 221 22.83 -5.51 -2.50
C TRP A 221 21.52 -4.85 -2.92
N LEU A 222 20.95 -5.24 -4.07
CA LEU A 222 19.66 -4.74 -4.55
C LEU A 222 18.52 -5.14 -3.59
N LYS A 223 18.56 -6.34 -3.01
CA LYS A 223 17.58 -6.80 -2.02
C LYS A 223 17.66 -5.96 -0.74
N GLU A 224 18.84 -5.85 -0.14
CA GLU A 224 19.08 -5.05 1.07
C GLU A 224 18.66 -3.59 0.82
N ARG A 225 19.04 -3.04 -0.33
CA ARG A 225 18.68 -1.67 -0.71
C ARG A 225 17.17 -1.49 -0.89
N ARG A 226 16.50 -2.47 -1.48
CA ARG A 226 15.03 -2.48 -1.61
C ARG A 226 14.38 -2.50 -0.22
N GLU A 227 14.88 -3.30 0.72
CA GLU A 227 14.36 -3.34 2.09
C GLU A 227 14.59 -2.00 2.83
N GLU A 228 15.79 -1.41 2.72
CA GLU A 228 16.12 -0.10 3.32
C GLU A 228 15.30 1.07 2.78
N THR A 229 14.96 1.02 1.48
CA THR A 229 14.17 2.05 0.80
C THR A 229 12.68 1.75 0.84
N LEU A 230 12.29 0.66 1.53
CA LEU A 230 10.92 0.19 1.52
C LEU A 230 10.39 0.10 0.07
N GLY A 231 11.18 -0.47 -0.85
CA GLY A 231 10.79 -0.69 -2.24
C GLY A 231 10.74 0.56 -3.13
N ILE A 232 10.92 1.77 -2.60
CA ILE A 232 10.91 3.02 -3.37
C ILE A 232 12.33 3.36 -3.81
N THR A 233 12.70 2.85 -4.99
CA THR A 233 14.07 2.99 -5.51
C THR A 233 14.22 4.14 -6.52
N SER A 234 13.12 4.56 -7.14
CA SER A 234 13.06 5.70 -8.06
C SER A 234 12.17 6.82 -7.53
N TYR A 235 12.67 8.05 -7.59
CA TYR A 235 11.99 9.24 -7.07
C TYR A 235 11.14 9.97 -8.12
N GLY A 236 11.36 9.72 -9.42
CA GLY A 236 10.61 10.32 -10.53
C GLY A 236 9.45 9.48 -11.06
N THR A 237 9.24 8.26 -10.56
CA THR A 237 8.18 7.34 -11.03
C THR A 237 6.92 7.39 -10.17
N VAL A 238 5.78 7.05 -10.77
CA VAL A 238 4.52 6.79 -10.07
C VAL A 238 4.54 5.37 -9.51
N TYR A 239 4.22 5.21 -8.23
CA TYR A 239 3.99 3.89 -7.62
C TYR A 239 2.51 3.70 -7.36
N SER A 240 2.03 2.50 -7.67
CA SER A 240 0.63 2.10 -7.48
C SER A 240 0.56 0.79 -6.73
N PHE A 241 -0.06 0.78 -5.56
CA PHE A 241 -0.31 -0.42 -4.77
C PHE A 241 -1.80 -0.69 -4.69
N LEU A 242 -2.21 -1.90 -5.05
CA LEU A 242 -3.59 -2.35 -4.98
C LEU A 242 -3.69 -3.45 -3.93
N TYR A 243 -4.66 -3.34 -3.03
CA TYR A 243 -4.95 -4.34 -2.01
C TYR A 243 -6.37 -4.84 -2.23
N ILE A 244 -6.54 -6.14 -2.38
CA ILE A 244 -7.84 -6.80 -2.48
C ILE A 244 -8.01 -7.65 -1.22
N GLU A 245 -8.97 -7.25 -0.39
CA GLU A 245 -9.34 -7.90 0.86
C GLU A 245 -10.84 -8.24 0.87
N ASP A 246 -11.30 -8.87 1.95
CA ASP A 246 -12.65 -9.42 2.00
C ASP A 246 -13.75 -8.34 1.99
N PHE A 247 -13.51 -7.15 2.53
CA PHE A 247 -14.53 -6.08 2.66
C PHE A 247 -14.06 -4.71 2.14
N GLU A 248 -12.82 -4.67 1.65
CA GLU A 248 -12.13 -3.46 1.24
C GLU A 248 -11.26 -3.77 0.04
N ILE A 249 -11.35 -2.92 -0.98
CA ILE A 249 -10.27 -2.77 -1.96
C ILE A 249 -9.63 -1.43 -1.71
N ARG A 250 -8.30 -1.39 -1.64
CA ARG A 250 -7.55 -0.16 -1.44
C ARG A 250 -6.59 0.08 -2.59
N HIS A 251 -6.61 1.30 -3.13
CA HIS A 251 -5.68 1.74 -4.15
C HIS A 251 -4.86 2.90 -3.62
N GLU A 252 -3.56 2.69 -3.50
CA GLU A 252 -2.62 3.66 -2.96
C GLU A 252 -1.69 4.12 -4.08
N ILE A 253 -1.62 5.44 -4.29
CA ILE A 253 -0.82 6.03 -5.37
C ILE A 253 0.17 7.04 -4.78
N LEU A 254 1.47 6.81 -5.02
CA LEU A 254 2.52 7.80 -4.79
C LEU A 254 2.93 8.39 -6.13
N ILE A 255 2.67 9.68 -6.31
CA ILE A 255 2.99 10.41 -7.54
C ILE A 255 3.93 11.58 -7.22
N PRO A 256 5.02 11.78 -7.97
CA PRO A 256 5.83 13.00 -7.86
C PRO A 256 4.96 14.23 -8.11
N LEU A 257 5.13 15.29 -7.31
CA LEU A 257 4.30 16.49 -7.41
C LEU A 257 4.40 17.12 -8.80
N ALA A 258 5.62 17.24 -9.35
CA ALA A 258 5.83 17.70 -10.72
C ALA A 258 5.09 16.86 -11.78
N THR A 259 4.96 15.55 -11.56
CA THR A 259 4.19 14.65 -12.45
C THR A 259 2.70 14.87 -12.27
N LEU A 260 2.19 15.04 -11.05
CA LEU A 260 0.78 15.35 -10.80
C LEU A 260 0.37 16.66 -11.50
N GLU A 261 1.24 17.67 -11.45
CA GLU A 261 0.98 18.97 -12.07
C GLU A 261 0.89 18.94 -13.61
N SER A 262 1.33 17.84 -14.23
CA SER A 262 1.15 17.64 -15.67
C SER A 262 -0.30 17.26 -16.06
N PHE A 263 -1.16 16.97 -15.09
CA PHE A 263 -2.59 16.74 -15.29
C PHE A 263 -3.44 18.01 -15.04
N PHE A 264 -3.06 18.81 -14.06
CA PHE A 264 -3.71 20.09 -13.72
C PHE A 264 -2.73 20.97 -12.94
N THR A 265 -2.91 22.29 -12.99
CA THR A 265 -2.00 23.24 -12.33
C THR A 265 -2.41 23.50 -10.90
N LEU A 266 -1.44 23.49 -9.97
CA LEU A 266 -1.64 23.96 -8.60
C LEU A 266 -1.21 25.42 -8.48
N GLU A 267 -2.10 26.26 -7.98
CA GLU A 267 -1.77 27.66 -7.70
C GLU A 267 -0.71 27.74 -6.60
N ARG A 268 0.38 28.47 -6.88
CA ARG A 268 1.46 28.71 -5.93
C ARG A 268 2.08 30.08 -6.14
N LYS A 269 2.52 30.71 -5.04
CA LYS A 269 3.23 31.99 -5.07
C LYS A 269 4.71 31.83 -5.40
N ASP A 270 5.31 30.77 -4.88
CA ASP A 270 6.70 30.41 -5.14
C ASP A 270 6.71 29.26 -6.16
N GLU A 271 7.40 29.41 -7.29
CA GLU A 271 7.42 28.37 -8.32
C GLU A 271 8.10 27.07 -7.88
N ASP A 272 9.07 27.17 -6.96
CA ASP A 272 9.88 26.03 -6.49
C ASP A 272 9.24 25.29 -5.30
N PHE A 273 8.30 25.92 -4.58
CA PHE A 273 7.76 25.40 -3.33
C PHE A 273 6.23 25.50 -3.24
N LEU A 274 5.64 24.50 -2.57
CA LEU A 274 4.23 24.49 -2.20
C LEU A 274 4.12 24.66 -0.67
N SER A 275 3.56 25.79 -0.24
CA SER A 275 3.34 26.07 1.19
C SER A 275 2.21 25.21 1.77
N VAL A 276 2.15 25.11 3.10
CA VAL A 276 1.11 24.33 3.80
C VAL A 276 -0.31 24.85 3.48
N ALA A 277 -0.47 26.17 3.33
CA ALA A 277 -1.77 26.76 2.99
C ALA A 277 -2.19 26.42 1.54
N GLU A 278 -1.25 26.41 0.61
CA GLU A 278 -1.50 26.02 -0.80
C GLU A 278 -1.74 24.50 -0.92
N GLN A 279 -1.06 23.69 -0.11
CA GLN A 279 -1.36 22.25 0.02
C GLN A 279 -2.80 22.03 0.48
N GLU A 280 -3.26 22.76 1.51
CA GLU A 280 -4.63 22.63 2.00
C GLU A 280 -5.66 23.11 0.97
N ALA A 281 -5.40 24.24 0.30
CA ALA A 281 -6.28 24.78 -0.72
C ALA A 281 -6.39 23.89 -1.97
N SER A 282 -5.37 23.08 -2.26
CA SER A 282 -5.36 22.17 -3.42
C SER A 282 -5.99 20.80 -3.15
N ARG A 283 -6.28 20.45 -1.89
CA ARG A 283 -6.81 19.13 -1.52
C ARG A 283 -8.05 18.75 -2.33
N ASP A 284 -9.07 19.59 -2.31
CA ASP A 284 -10.35 19.31 -3.00
C ASP A 284 -10.15 19.04 -4.50
N THR A 285 -9.24 19.78 -5.14
CA THR A 285 -8.93 19.59 -6.58
C THR A 285 -8.25 18.25 -6.83
N ILE A 286 -7.28 17.88 -5.99
CA ILE A 286 -6.57 16.61 -6.10
C ILE A 286 -7.54 15.44 -5.80
N GLU A 287 -8.36 15.58 -4.77
CA GLU A 287 -9.36 14.58 -4.39
C GLU A 287 -10.40 14.37 -5.49
N GLU A 288 -10.93 15.44 -6.09
CA GLU A 288 -11.88 15.34 -7.20
C GLU A 288 -11.27 14.66 -8.43
N PHE A 289 -10.00 14.95 -8.73
CA PHE A 289 -9.27 14.30 -9.82
C PHE A 289 -9.15 12.80 -9.58
N PHE A 290 -8.64 12.38 -8.42
CA PHE A 290 -8.44 10.96 -8.11
C PHE A 290 -9.75 10.19 -7.88
N ALA A 291 -10.82 10.85 -7.45
CA ALA A 291 -12.14 10.22 -7.31
C ALA A 291 -12.73 9.78 -8.67
N LYS A 292 -12.25 10.35 -9.77
CA LYS A 292 -12.67 10.00 -11.15
C LYS A 292 -11.61 9.18 -11.89
N ALA A 293 -10.36 9.26 -11.47
CA ALA A 293 -9.25 8.56 -12.09
C ALA A 293 -9.23 7.08 -11.73
N ASN A 294 -8.64 6.29 -12.62
CA ASN A 294 -8.38 4.87 -12.47
C ASN A 294 -9.58 4.03 -11.97
N PRO A 295 -10.72 4.02 -12.69
CA PRO A 295 -11.94 3.41 -12.21
C PRO A 295 -11.78 1.92 -11.87
N ILE A 296 -12.36 1.53 -10.72
CA ILE A 296 -12.40 0.15 -10.23
C ILE A 296 -13.82 -0.40 -10.35
N GLU A 297 -13.94 -1.54 -11.04
CA GLU A 297 -15.15 -2.35 -11.09
C GLU A 297 -15.03 -3.54 -10.13
N ILE A 298 -16.04 -3.70 -9.26
CA ILE A 298 -16.16 -4.81 -8.31
C ILE A 298 -17.42 -5.58 -8.70
N ASP A 299 -17.25 -6.85 -9.07
CA ASP A 299 -18.32 -7.73 -9.54
C ASP A 299 -19.16 -7.13 -10.67
N GLY A 300 -18.52 -6.35 -11.55
CA GLY A 300 -19.14 -5.69 -12.71
C GLY A 300 -19.80 -4.34 -12.41
N ILE A 301 -19.69 -3.82 -11.18
CA ILE A 301 -20.21 -2.51 -10.79
C ILE A 301 -19.04 -1.57 -10.56
N VAL A 302 -19.05 -0.40 -11.20
CA VAL A 302 -18.08 0.67 -10.91
C VAL A 302 -18.37 1.24 -9.52
N VAL A 303 -17.41 1.11 -8.61
CA VAL A 303 -17.53 1.60 -7.23
C VAL A 303 -16.75 2.91 -7.10
N LYS A 304 -17.36 3.92 -6.47
CA LYS A 304 -16.66 5.18 -6.20
C LYS A 304 -15.79 5.04 -4.95
N PRO A 305 -14.56 5.56 -4.97
CA PRO A 305 -13.70 5.54 -3.80
C PRO A 305 -14.18 6.52 -2.72
N VAL A 306 -13.87 6.20 -1.48
CA VAL A 306 -13.75 7.15 -0.38
C VAL A 306 -12.25 7.43 -0.19
N ILE A 307 -11.87 8.70 -0.23
CA ILE A 307 -10.48 9.09 -0.01
C ILE A 307 -10.24 9.07 1.49
N SER A 308 -9.39 8.16 1.95
CA SER A 308 -9.09 8.00 3.37
C SER A 308 -7.88 8.83 3.79
N ARG A 309 -6.99 9.16 2.85
CA ARG A 309 -5.79 9.93 3.14
C ARG A 309 -5.25 10.64 1.90
N LEU A 310 -4.76 11.87 2.10
CA LEU A 310 -4.00 12.64 1.13
C LEU A 310 -2.91 13.42 1.87
N ASP A 311 -1.65 13.20 1.50
CA ASP A 311 -0.49 13.82 2.14
C ASP A 311 0.58 14.23 1.13
N PHE A 312 1.34 15.27 1.50
CA PHE A 312 2.51 15.74 0.75
C PHE A 312 3.78 15.35 1.49
N TYR A 313 4.68 14.65 0.82
CA TYR A 313 5.93 14.13 1.38
C TYR A 313 7.14 14.83 0.74
N GLY A 314 8.16 15.12 1.56
CA GLY A 314 9.51 15.43 1.08
C GLY A 314 10.34 14.16 0.83
N LEU A 315 11.65 14.32 0.65
CA LEU A 315 12.59 13.19 0.47
C LEU A 315 13.04 12.56 1.79
N ASP A 316 12.97 13.30 2.90
CA ASP A 316 13.48 12.92 4.22
C ASP A 316 12.63 11.88 4.96
N PHE A 317 11.71 11.25 4.24
CA PHE A 317 10.60 10.57 4.84
C PHE A 317 10.80 9.04 4.84
N LYS A 318 10.74 8.46 6.04
CA LYS A 318 11.17 7.06 6.31
C LYS A 318 10.02 6.07 6.46
N ASP A 319 8.77 6.53 6.59
CA ASP A 319 7.63 5.63 6.83
C ASP A 319 6.27 6.25 6.48
N PHE A 320 5.67 5.85 5.34
CA PHE A 320 4.38 6.33 4.82
C PHE A 320 3.17 5.97 5.69
N ALA A 321 3.37 5.22 6.78
CA ALA A 321 2.37 5.02 7.81
C ALA A 321 1.95 6.29 8.53
N LYS A 322 2.90 7.18 8.80
CA LYS A 322 2.66 8.35 9.64
C LYS A 322 2.15 9.49 8.77
N PRO A 323 1.11 10.24 9.20
CA PRO A 323 0.74 11.51 8.58
C PRO A 323 1.99 12.35 8.32
N ALA A 324 2.08 12.92 7.11
CA ALA A 324 3.20 13.77 6.78
C ALA A 324 3.22 14.99 7.73
N GLU A 325 4.41 15.41 8.12
CA GLU A 325 4.55 16.66 8.86
C GLU A 325 4.08 17.83 7.98
N LYS A 326 3.25 18.71 8.54
CA LYS A 326 2.73 19.87 7.82
C LYS A 326 3.83 20.93 7.65
N LYS A 327 4.63 20.78 6.59
CA LYS A 327 5.69 21.72 6.19
C LYS A 327 5.58 22.07 4.70
N ARG A 328 6.21 23.18 4.30
CA ARG A 328 6.35 23.50 2.86
C ARG A 328 7.19 22.40 2.19
N VAL A 329 6.87 22.08 0.95
CA VAL A 329 7.56 21.03 0.18
C VAL A 329 8.06 21.58 -1.14
N SER A 330 9.20 21.08 -1.62
CA SER A 330 9.76 21.48 -2.91
C SER A 330 9.05 20.74 -4.05
N VAL A 331 8.64 21.46 -5.09
CA VAL A 331 7.94 20.88 -6.25
C VAL A 331 8.79 19.83 -6.97
N ALA A 332 10.12 20.00 -6.97
CA ALA A 332 11.05 19.08 -7.62
C ALA A 332 11.21 17.75 -6.85
N ASN A 333 11.04 17.78 -5.54
CA ASN A 333 11.37 16.69 -4.63
C ASN A 333 10.13 16.01 -4.03
N ALA A 334 9.00 16.73 -4.02
CA ALA A 334 7.83 16.31 -3.29
C ALA A 334 7.06 15.20 -3.98
N ARG A 335 6.34 14.44 -3.17
CA ARG A 335 5.38 13.43 -3.61
C ARG A 335 4.03 13.69 -2.99
N VAL A 336 2.99 13.38 -3.73
CA VAL A 336 1.64 13.29 -3.21
C VAL A 336 1.31 11.81 -3.05
N GLY A 337 0.97 11.42 -1.82
CA GLY A 337 0.41 10.11 -1.54
C GLY A 337 -1.08 10.24 -1.30
N ILE A 338 -1.85 9.43 -2.04
CA ILE A 338 -3.29 9.30 -1.85
C ILE A 338 -3.69 7.84 -1.60
N ILE A 339 -4.62 7.63 -0.66
CA ILE A 339 -5.22 6.33 -0.36
C ILE A 339 -6.71 6.39 -0.70
N LEU A 340 -7.11 5.56 -1.65
CA LEU A 340 -8.48 5.42 -2.13
C LEU A 340 -9.04 4.09 -1.61
N THR A 341 -10.17 4.15 -0.92
CA THR A 341 -10.81 2.99 -0.29
C THR A 341 -12.15 2.70 -0.96
N TYR A 342 -12.37 1.45 -1.36
CA TYR A 342 -13.58 0.99 -2.02
C TYR A 342 -14.21 -0.12 -1.16
N SER A 343 -15.35 0.15 -0.55
CA SER A 343 -16.04 -0.83 0.29
C SER A 343 -16.68 -1.93 -0.56
N THR A 344 -16.55 -3.18 -0.11
CA THR A 344 -17.26 -4.34 -0.69
C THR A 344 -18.25 -4.90 0.33
N LYS A 345 -19.25 -5.66 -0.14
CA LYS A 345 -20.24 -6.31 0.74
C LYS A 345 -19.74 -7.64 1.33
N GLY A 346 -18.57 -8.08 0.91
CA GLY A 346 -18.04 -9.42 1.10
C GLY A 346 -16.93 -9.70 0.10
N THR A 347 -16.31 -10.88 0.21
CA THR A 347 -15.17 -11.26 -0.62
C THR A 347 -15.55 -11.10 -2.10
N PRO A 348 -14.93 -10.18 -2.86
CA PRO A 348 -15.30 -9.94 -4.25
C PRO A 348 -14.99 -11.17 -5.10
N ASP A 349 -15.83 -11.45 -6.09
CA ASP A 349 -15.59 -12.53 -7.07
C ASP A 349 -14.66 -12.06 -8.19
N LYS A 350 -14.81 -10.79 -8.61
CA LYS A 350 -14.00 -10.20 -9.68
C LYS A 350 -13.71 -8.73 -9.40
N VAL A 351 -12.46 -8.34 -9.62
CA VAL A 351 -12.00 -6.95 -9.52
C VAL A 351 -11.33 -6.56 -10.82
N LYS A 352 -11.77 -5.47 -11.45
CA LYS A 352 -11.12 -4.89 -12.62
C LYS A 352 -10.68 -3.47 -12.29
N VAL A 353 -9.40 -3.19 -12.50
CA VAL A 353 -8.82 -1.85 -12.40
C VAL A 353 -8.47 -1.38 -13.80
N THR A 354 -8.89 -0.17 -14.15
CA THR A 354 -8.53 0.47 -15.43
C THR A 354 -7.65 1.67 -15.13
N TRP A 355 -6.41 1.69 -15.58
CA TRP A 355 -5.53 2.85 -15.48
C TRP A 355 -5.80 3.83 -16.63
N ASP A 356 -6.20 5.06 -16.33
CA ASP A 356 -6.50 6.09 -17.32
C ASP A 356 -5.64 7.36 -17.17
N MET A 357 -4.81 7.43 -16.12
CA MET A 357 -3.87 8.52 -15.87
C MET A 357 -2.61 8.44 -16.75
N PHE A 358 -2.77 8.58 -18.06
CA PHE A 358 -1.66 8.67 -19.01
C PHE A 358 -1.57 10.03 -19.69
N ASN A 359 -0.36 10.59 -19.80
CA ASN A 359 -0.11 11.84 -20.50
C ASN A 359 1.29 11.86 -21.13
N ARG A 360 1.89 13.02 -21.38
CA ARG A 360 3.25 13.11 -21.96
C ARG A 360 4.35 12.72 -20.98
N SER A 361 4.08 12.80 -19.68
CA SER A 361 5.00 12.48 -18.59
C SER A 361 4.80 11.06 -18.05
N VAL A 362 3.59 10.49 -18.18
CA VAL A 362 3.25 9.14 -17.71
C VAL A 362 2.81 8.28 -18.88
N TRP A 363 3.72 7.42 -19.36
CA TRP A 363 3.45 6.47 -20.45
C TRP A 363 3.22 5.04 -19.97
N SER A 364 3.84 4.69 -18.84
CA SER A 364 3.73 3.38 -18.20
C SER A 364 3.78 3.55 -16.69
N VAL A 365 3.08 2.68 -15.97
CA VAL A 365 3.07 2.61 -14.50
C VAL A 365 3.18 1.15 -14.08
N GLU A 366 4.20 0.85 -13.29
CA GLU A 366 4.30 -0.42 -12.59
C GLU A 366 3.43 -0.37 -11.34
N SER A 367 2.56 -1.36 -11.18
CA SER A 367 1.73 -1.51 -10.01
C SER A 367 1.96 -2.87 -9.36
N VAL A 368 1.79 -2.92 -8.04
CA VAL A 368 1.81 -4.17 -7.28
C VAL A 368 0.41 -4.38 -6.70
N CYS A 369 -0.21 -5.51 -7.03
CA CYS A 369 -1.50 -5.91 -6.49
C CYS A 369 -1.31 -7.04 -5.50
N PHE A 370 -1.69 -6.83 -4.25
CA PHE A 370 -1.80 -7.85 -3.22
C PHE A 370 -3.26 -8.29 -3.10
N ALA A 371 -3.55 -9.52 -3.52
CA ALA A 371 -4.86 -10.12 -3.30
C ALA A 371 -4.71 -11.21 -2.24
N PHE A 372 -5.05 -10.87 -1.00
CA PHE A 372 -4.86 -11.73 0.16
C PHE A 372 -3.40 -12.21 0.31
N ASP A 373 -3.14 -13.50 0.10
CA ASP A 373 -1.84 -14.17 0.20
C ASP A 373 -1.11 -14.27 -1.14
N LYS A 374 -1.64 -13.67 -2.22
CA LYS A 374 -1.05 -13.63 -3.57
C LYS A 374 -0.65 -12.22 -3.98
N ALA A 375 0.43 -12.10 -4.77
CA ALA A 375 0.84 -10.84 -5.37
C ALA A 375 0.97 -10.93 -6.89
N TYR A 376 0.59 -9.84 -7.55
CA TYR A 376 0.65 -9.63 -8.99
C TYR A 376 1.37 -8.32 -9.27
N LYS A 377 2.02 -8.21 -10.43
CA LYS A 377 2.72 -6.99 -10.86
C LYS A 377 2.18 -6.47 -12.20
N PRO A 378 0.94 -5.96 -12.25
CA PRO A 378 0.41 -5.37 -13.47
C PRO A 378 1.28 -4.18 -13.92
N ILE A 379 1.59 -4.16 -15.22
CA ILE A 379 2.23 -3.02 -15.88
C ILE A 379 1.19 -2.38 -16.77
N PHE A 380 0.80 -1.15 -16.44
CA PHE A 380 -0.13 -0.37 -17.24
C PHE A 380 0.65 0.46 -18.24
N SER A 381 0.35 0.35 -19.54
CA SER A 381 1.09 1.04 -20.60
C SER A 381 0.15 1.55 -21.69
N LYS A 382 0.25 2.85 -21.98
CA LYS A 382 -0.47 3.49 -23.10
C LYS A 382 0.06 3.01 -24.45
N LEU A 383 1.37 2.78 -24.55
CA LEU A 383 2.03 2.37 -25.79
C LEU A 383 1.64 0.94 -26.16
N GLU A 384 1.62 0.05 -25.18
CA GLU A 384 1.25 -1.37 -25.36
C GLU A 384 -0.26 -1.59 -25.35
N ARG A 385 -1.05 -0.53 -25.16
CA ARG A 385 -2.53 -0.56 -25.03
C ARG A 385 -2.99 -1.52 -23.94
N ASN A 386 -2.22 -1.59 -22.86
CA ASN A 386 -2.50 -2.41 -21.69
C ASN A 386 -2.87 -1.49 -20.53
N SER A 387 -4.15 -1.13 -20.43
CA SER A 387 -4.65 -0.24 -19.37
C SER A 387 -5.48 -0.97 -18.32
N GLU A 388 -5.71 -2.27 -18.45
CA GLU A 388 -6.64 -3.01 -17.59
C GLU A 388 -5.94 -4.15 -16.86
N PHE A 389 -6.27 -4.30 -15.58
CA PHE A 389 -5.89 -5.45 -14.77
C PHE A 389 -7.15 -6.08 -14.20
N VAL A 390 -7.29 -7.40 -14.37
CA VAL A 390 -8.44 -8.17 -13.87
C VAL A 390 -7.95 -9.24 -12.92
N TRP A 391 -8.43 -9.19 -11.69
CA TRP A 391 -8.29 -10.25 -10.71
C TRP A 391 -9.60 -11.03 -10.56
N THR A 392 -9.50 -12.35 -10.41
CA THR A 392 -10.65 -13.24 -10.19
C THR A 392 -10.39 -14.06 -8.94
N ASN A 393 -11.41 -14.19 -8.10
CA ASN A 393 -11.34 -14.93 -6.86
C ASN A 393 -11.08 -16.43 -7.13
N PRO A 394 -10.03 -17.02 -6.52
CA PRO A 394 -9.72 -18.44 -6.70
C PRO A 394 -10.69 -19.40 -5.97
N GLY A 395 -11.84 -18.91 -5.50
CA GLY A 395 -12.85 -19.67 -4.74
C GLY A 395 -12.78 -19.46 -3.23
N ARG A 396 -12.13 -18.39 -2.76
CA ARG A 396 -12.13 -17.96 -1.35
C ARG A 396 -13.55 -17.53 -0.97
N LYS A 397 -14.12 -18.21 0.03
CA LYS A 397 -15.37 -17.81 0.68
C LYS A 397 -15.09 -17.58 2.16
N VAL A 398 -15.19 -16.34 2.62
CA VAL A 398 -15.07 -16.02 4.04
C VAL A 398 -16.47 -15.81 4.61
N SER A 399 -16.82 -16.57 5.65
CA SER A 399 -17.98 -16.28 6.48
C SER A 399 -17.51 -15.54 7.73
N LEU A 400 -17.89 -14.26 7.84
CA LEU A 400 -17.72 -13.46 9.04
C LEU A 400 -18.75 -13.80 10.13
N GLU A 401 -19.56 -14.86 9.97
CA GLU A 401 -20.60 -15.19 10.95
C GLU A 401 -19.99 -15.51 12.31
N VAL A 402 -20.15 -14.54 13.20
CA VAL A 402 -20.04 -14.72 14.64
C VAL A 402 -21.34 -15.40 15.09
N ASN A 403 -21.22 -16.60 15.64
CA ASN A 403 -22.35 -17.37 16.14
C ASN A 403 -22.32 -17.40 17.67
N PRO A 404 -23.46 -17.19 18.35
CA PRO A 404 -23.55 -17.32 19.79
C PRO A 404 -23.34 -18.77 20.21
N VAL A 405 -22.97 -18.99 21.47
CA VAL A 405 -22.78 -20.33 22.03
C VAL A 405 -23.96 -20.65 22.93
N GLU A 406 -24.79 -21.62 22.55
CA GLU A 406 -25.96 -22.00 23.34
C GLU A 406 -25.60 -22.64 24.69
N VAL A 407 -26.41 -22.34 25.71
CA VAL A 407 -26.27 -22.90 27.05
C VAL A 407 -27.00 -24.23 27.12
N ALA A 408 -26.27 -25.33 26.96
CA ALA A 408 -26.84 -26.68 27.11
C ALA A 408 -27.09 -27.11 28.58
N LEU A 409 -26.92 -26.23 29.57
CA LEU A 409 -27.11 -26.52 30.99
C LEU A 409 -28.42 -25.92 31.49
N GLN A 410 -29.29 -26.76 32.06
CA GLN A 410 -30.55 -26.32 32.64
C GLN A 410 -30.31 -25.61 33.98
N PRO A 411 -31.02 -24.50 34.26
CA PRO A 411 -30.99 -23.85 35.58
C PRO A 411 -31.70 -24.73 36.61
N ARG A 412 -31.32 -24.60 37.88
CA ARG A 412 -32.04 -25.28 38.98
C ARG A 412 -33.46 -24.73 39.11
N THR A 413 -34.39 -25.58 39.52
CA THR A 413 -35.76 -25.16 39.80
C THR A 413 -35.76 -24.15 40.95
N GLN A 414 -36.43 -23.01 40.75
CA GLN A 414 -36.56 -22.00 41.80
C GLN A 414 -37.73 -22.33 42.71
N TRP A 415 -37.47 -22.43 44.01
CA TRP A 415 -38.50 -22.58 45.02
C TRP A 415 -38.90 -21.20 45.51
N SER A 416 -40.20 -21.00 45.73
CA SER A 416 -40.72 -19.75 46.31
C SER A 416 -41.40 -20.07 47.64
N VAL A 417 -40.95 -19.42 48.71
CA VAL A 417 -41.52 -19.58 50.05
C VAL A 417 -41.96 -18.21 50.56
N SER A 418 -43.22 -18.08 50.99
CA SER A 418 -43.69 -16.88 51.67
C SER A 418 -43.23 -16.91 53.13
N MET A 419 -42.38 -15.97 53.52
CA MET A 419 -41.82 -15.89 54.89
C MET A 419 -42.92 -15.70 55.95
N LEU A 420 -43.98 -14.95 55.61
CA LEU A 420 -45.13 -14.75 56.47
C LEU A 420 -45.94 -16.03 56.66
N THR A 421 -46.07 -16.83 55.60
CA THR A 421 -46.76 -18.11 55.68
C THR A 421 -45.94 -19.11 56.51
N ALA A 422 -44.64 -19.19 56.27
CA ALA A 422 -43.73 -20.07 57.02
C ALA A 422 -43.70 -19.69 58.52
N GLY A 423 -43.59 -18.40 58.83
CA GLY A 423 -43.65 -17.89 60.21
C GLY A 423 -45.01 -18.13 60.87
N GLY A 424 -46.11 -17.92 60.14
CA GLY A 424 -47.47 -18.18 60.62
C GLY A 424 -47.73 -19.65 60.90
N LEU A 425 -47.25 -20.56 60.05
CA LEU A 425 -47.32 -22.01 60.25
C LEU A 425 -46.43 -22.46 61.43
N PHE A 426 -45.25 -21.87 61.61
CA PHE A 426 -44.40 -22.12 62.77
C PHE A 426 -45.09 -21.67 64.08
N LEU A 427 -45.74 -20.51 64.08
CA LEU A 427 -46.52 -20.04 65.23
C LEU A 427 -47.72 -20.95 65.52
N CYS A 428 -48.40 -21.45 64.48
CA CYS A 428 -49.45 -22.46 64.61
C CYS A 428 -48.91 -23.75 65.24
N LEU A 429 -47.72 -24.21 64.83
CA LEU A 429 -47.07 -25.39 65.39
C LEU A 429 -46.73 -25.21 66.87
N LEU A 430 -46.18 -24.06 67.27
CA LEU A 430 -45.89 -23.74 68.67
C LEU A 430 -47.18 -23.71 69.52
N LEU A 431 -48.26 -23.12 69.01
CA LEU A 431 -49.56 -23.09 69.68
C LEU A 431 -50.18 -24.49 69.79
N ALA A 432 -50.06 -25.32 68.75
CA ALA A 432 -50.49 -26.71 68.77
C ALA A 432 -49.73 -27.56 69.80
N LEU A 433 -48.41 -27.36 69.93
CA LEU A 433 -47.60 -28.03 70.94
C LEU A 433 -47.98 -27.57 72.37
N SER A 434 -48.35 -26.30 72.55
CA SER A 434 -48.83 -25.79 73.85
C SER A 434 -50.15 -26.42 74.30
N LEU A 435 -50.99 -26.87 73.35
CA LEU A 435 -52.25 -27.56 73.63
C LEU A 435 -52.06 -28.98 74.18
N ILE A 436 -50.90 -29.58 73.94
CA ILE A 436 -50.52 -30.89 74.48
C ILE A 436 -50.13 -30.77 75.96
N SER A 437 -49.55 -29.64 76.39
CA SER A 437 -49.02 -29.45 77.75
C SER A 437 -50.01 -28.86 78.77
N LYS A 438 -51.09 -28.18 78.36
CA LYS A 438 -52.07 -27.55 79.30
C LYS A 438 -53.52 -27.86 78.94
N ARG A 439 -54.23 -28.58 79.84
CA ARG A 439 -55.60 -29.10 79.62
C ARG A 439 -56.73 -28.06 79.73
N GLN A 440 -56.49 -26.88 80.28
CA GLN A 440 -57.55 -26.02 80.85
C GLN A 440 -58.05 -24.85 79.98
N ARG A 441 -57.53 -24.62 78.76
CA ARG A 441 -57.98 -23.52 77.86
C ARG A 441 -58.23 -23.91 76.38
N ARG A 442 -58.58 -25.17 76.09
CA ARG A 442 -58.64 -25.74 74.73
C ARG A 442 -59.48 -24.97 73.69
N LYS A 443 -60.68 -24.48 74.04
CA LYS A 443 -61.59 -23.87 73.04
C LYS A 443 -61.05 -22.57 72.41
N SER A 444 -60.47 -21.67 73.23
CA SER A 444 -59.93 -20.39 72.76
C SER A 444 -58.65 -20.56 71.93
N THR A 445 -57.85 -21.60 72.22
CA THR A 445 -56.64 -21.87 71.45
C THR A 445 -56.95 -22.46 70.09
N TYR A 446 -57.99 -23.31 69.96
CA TYR A 446 -58.43 -23.82 68.64
C TYR A 446 -58.93 -22.71 67.72
N THR A 447 -59.69 -21.74 68.25
CA THR A 447 -60.12 -20.56 67.47
C THR A 447 -58.94 -19.69 67.05
N MET A 448 -57.97 -19.46 67.94
CA MET A 448 -56.76 -18.69 67.63
C MET A 448 -55.91 -19.40 66.56
N LEU A 449 -55.79 -20.73 66.63
CA LEU A 449 -55.06 -21.54 65.67
C LEU A 449 -55.71 -21.51 64.29
N ALA A 450 -57.05 -21.61 64.22
CA ALA A 450 -57.79 -21.49 62.96
C ALA A 450 -57.63 -20.10 62.33
N ILE A 451 -57.72 -19.02 63.13
CA ILE A 451 -57.53 -17.64 62.64
C ILE A 451 -56.09 -17.45 62.12
N LEU A 452 -55.08 -17.91 62.86
CA LEU A 452 -53.67 -17.80 62.44
C LEU A 452 -53.38 -18.60 61.18
N LEU A 453 -53.94 -19.80 61.05
CA LEU A 453 -53.74 -20.63 59.86
C LEU A 453 -54.39 -19.98 58.63
N VAL A 454 -55.62 -19.47 58.76
CA VAL A 454 -56.31 -18.75 57.69
C VAL A 454 -55.57 -17.45 57.33
N ALA A 455 -55.13 -16.67 58.32
CA ALA A 455 -54.35 -15.45 58.09
C ALA A 455 -53.00 -15.75 57.42
N SER A 456 -52.34 -16.84 57.81
CA SER A 456 -51.09 -17.31 57.22
C SER A 456 -51.26 -17.69 55.73
N LEU A 457 -52.31 -18.46 55.42
CA LEU A 457 -52.68 -18.83 54.04
C LEU A 457 -53.07 -17.61 53.19
N LEU A 458 -53.79 -16.64 53.75
CA LEU A 458 -54.16 -15.40 53.06
C LEU A 458 -52.94 -14.52 52.73
N CYS A 459 -51.87 -14.62 53.52
CA CYS A 459 -50.60 -13.92 53.28
C CYS A 459 -49.64 -14.64 52.32
N TRP A 460 -50.03 -15.78 51.73
CA TRP A 460 -49.23 -16.52 50.74
C TRP A 460 -48.67 -15.70 49.55
N PRO A 461 -49.40 -14.74 48.95
CA PRO A 461 -48.83 -13.94 47.86
C PRO A 461 -47.84 -12.87 48.34
N VAL A 462 -47.77 -12.59 49.65
CA VAL A 462 -46.97 -11.51 50.24
C VAL A 462 -45.62 -12.06 50.74
N SER A 463 -44.55 -11.27 50.54
CA SER A 463 -43.20 -11.57 51.07
C SER A 463 -42.62 -12.92 50.61
N ARG A 464 -42.73 -13.22 49.30
CA ARG A 464 -42.08 -14.40 48.70
C ARG A 464 -40.58 -14.19 48.62
N VAL A 465 -39.83 -15.13 49.16
CA VAL A 465 -38.39 -15.25 48.94
C VAL A 465 -38.18 -16.44 48.01
N THR A 466 -37.44 -16.22 46.93
CA THR A 466 -37.07 -17.25 45.95
C THR A 466 -35.63 -17.69 46.17
N PHE A 467 -35.39 -19.00 46.13
CA PHE A 467 -34.04 -19.58 46.20
C PHE A 467 -33.96 -20.83 45.33
N ALA A 468 -32.76 -21.20 44.90
CA ALA A 468 -32.54 -22.40 44.09
C ALA A 468 -32.80 -23.68 44.91
N SER A 469 -33.40 -24.70 44.28
CA SER A 469 -33.69 -25.98 44.91
C SER A 469 -32.44 -26.58 45.58
N PRO A 470 -32.44 -26.80 46.91
CA PRO A 470 -31.31 -27.39 47.61
C PRO A 470 -31.18 -28.90 47.34
N LEU A 471 -32.20 -29.51 46.72
CA LEU A 471 -32.22 -30.93 46.36
C LEU A 471 -31.55 -31.22 45.01
N GLU A 472 -31.35 -30.20 44.18
CA GLU A 472 -30.68 -30.33 42.89
C GLU A 472 -29.21 -29.95 43.02
N PRO A 473 -28.28 -30.73 42.42
CA PRO A 473 -26.86 -30.40 42.43
C PRO A 473 -26.61 -29.09 41.70
N VAL A 474 -25.65 -28.30 42.19
CA VAL A 474 -25.25 -27.06 41.51
C VAL A 474 -24.75 -27.42 40.10
N PRO A 475 -25.28 -26.80 39.03
CA PRO A 475 -24.84 -27.06 37.67
C PRO A 475 -23.35 -26.79 37.52
N HIS A 476 -22.57 -27.81 37.14
CA HIS A 476 -21.13 -27.69 36.99
C HIS A 476 -20.72 -27.70 35.52
N VAL A 477 -19.94 -26.70 35.10
CA VAL A 477 -19.31 -26.65 33.78
C VAL A 477 -17.95 -27.36 33.86
N SER A 478 -17.79 -28.45 33.11
CA SER A 478 -16.49 -29.15 33.06
C SER A 478 -15.41 -28.25 32.46
N ALA A 479 -14.16 -28.39 32.93
CA ALA A 479 -13.03 -27.57 32.49
C ALA A 479 -12.86 -27.56 30.95
N LYS A 480 -12.98 -28.72 30.29
CA LYS A 480 -12.89 -28.83 28.81
C LYS A 480 -14.01 -28.07 28.10
N LYS A 481 -15.23 -28.08 28.66
CA LYS A 481 -16.36 -27.35 28.09
C LYS A 481 -16.18 -25.84 28.31
N ALA A 482 -15.78 -25.43 29.51
CA ALA A 482 -15.44 -24.04 29.83
C ALA A 482 -14.38 -23.48 28.87
N GLU A 483 -13.31 -24.24 28.63
CA GLU A 483 -12.25 -23.88 27.67
C GLU A 483 -12.80 -23.72 26.25
N THR A 484 -13.64 -24.66 25.79
CA THR A 484 -14.21 -24.61 24.43
C THR A 484 -15.15 -23.41 24.25
N VAL A 485 -16.01 -23.16 25.23
CA VAL A 485 -16.90 -21.99 25.24
C VAL A 485 -16.06 -20.71 25.21
N PHE A 486 -15.08 -20.58 26.10
CA PHE A 486 -14.20 -19.42 26.16
C PHE A 486 -13.44 -19.20 24.84
N LYS A 487 -12.78 -20.22 24.28
CA LYS A 487 -12.06 -20.10 23.01
C LYS A 487 -12.97 -19.59 21.88
N THR A 488 -14.21 -20.09 21.83
CA THR A 488 -15.19 -19.68 20.81
C THR A 488 -15.58 -18.21 20.96
N LEU A 489 -15.98 -17.81 22.17
CA LEU A 489 -16.36 -16.42 22.46
C LEU A 489 -15.16 -15.47 22.27
N HIS A 490 -13.99 -15.84 22.74
CA HIS A 490 -12.77 -15.04 22.63
C HIS A 490 -12.32 -14.87 21.18
N LYS A 491 -12.40 -15.92 20.35
CA LYS A 491 -12.13 -15.82 18.91
C LYS A 491 -13.14 -14.89 18.22
N ASN A 492 -14.40 -14.98 18.61
CA ASN A 492 -15.45 -14.11 18.08
C ASN A 492 -15.21 -12.63 18.39
N ILE A 493 -14.58 -12.29 19.52
CA ILE A 493 -14.20 -10.89 19.83
C ILE A 493 -13.34 -10.32 18.71
N TYR A 494 -12.21 -10.96 18.39
CA TYR A 494 -11.30 -10.46 17.36
C TYR A 494 -11.93 -10.49 15.97
N ARG A 495 -12.70 -11.53 15.65
CA ARG A 495 -13.44 -11.62 14.38
C ARG A 495 -14.52 -10.53 14.24
N SER A 496 -15.01 -9.98 15.35
CA SER A 496 -15.95 -8.85 15.30
C SER A 496 -15.27 -7.57 14.79
N PHE A 497 -13.94 -7.45 14.90
CA PHE A 497 -13.16 -6.32 14.37
C PHE A 497 -12.75 -6.50 12.89
N ASP A 498 -13.14 -7.60 12.25
CA ASP A 498 -13.04 -7.75 10.79
C ASP A 498 -14.16 -6.96 10.06
N TYR A 499 -15.18 -6.49 10.79
CA TYR A 499 -16.20 -5.57 10.28
C TYR A 499 -15.67 -4.13 10.27
N HIS A 500 -16.08 -3.33 9.28
CA HIS A 500 -15.54 -1.97 9.10
C HIS A 500 -16.38 -0.86 9.74
N THR A 501 -17.67 -1.08 9.98
CA THR A 501 -18.53 -0.07 10.62
C THR A 501 -18.64 -0.34 12.12
N GLU A 502 -18.63 0.73 12.91
CA GLU A 502 -18.76 0.60 14.37
C GLU A 502 -20.05 -0.14 14.74
N SER A 503 -21.17 0.17 14.09
CA SER A 503 -22.44 -0.53 14.35
C SER A 503 -22.33 -2.05 14.14
N ASP A 504 -21.74 -2.49 13.03
CA ASP A 504 -21.61 -3.93 12.74
C ASP A 504 -20.67 -4.63 13.73
N ILE A 505 -19.60 -3.94 14.17
CA ILE A 505 -18.69 -4.44 15.20
C ILE A 505 -19.47 -4.64 16.52
N TYR A 506 -20.29 -3.68 16.92
CA TYR A 506 -21.11 -3.78 18.14
C TYR A 506 -22.12 -4.94 18.06
N ASP A 507 -22.81 -5.08 16.92
CA ASP A 507 -23.79 -6.16 16.70
C ASP A 507 -23.12 -7.54 16.72
N ALA A 508 -21.91 -7.66 16.15
CA ALA A 508 -21.12 -8.88 16.21
C ALA A 508 -20.62 -9.19 17.63
N LEU A 509 -20.12 -8.18 18.36
CA LEU A 509 -19.68 -8.31 19.74
C LEU A 509 -20.83 -8.73 20.68
N ALA A 510 -22.05 -8.25 20.46
CA ALA A 510 -23.23 -8.56 21.28
C ALA A 510 -23.59 -10.05 21.32
N LYS A 511 -23.12 -10.81 20.33
CA LYS A 511 -23.28 -12.28 20.27
C LYS A 511 -22.33 -13.01 21.23
N SER A 512 -21.27 -12.36 21.69
CA SER A 512 -20.25 -12.95 22.57
C SER A 512 -20.05 -12.22 23.90
N ALA A 513 -20.49 -10.97 24.01
CA ALA A 513 -20.39 -10.12 25.19
C ALA A 513 -21.75 -9.54 25.59
N ASP A 514 -21.96 -9.35 26.89
CA ASP A 514 -23.17 -8.79 27.44
C ASP A 514 -23.19 -7.25 27.42
N GLY A 515 -24.38 -6.65 27.30
CA GLY A 515 -24.58 -5.23 27.03
C GLY A 515 -23.91 -4.28 28.01
N SER A 516 -23.79 -4.62 29.30
CA SER A 516 -23.10 -3.76 30.27
C SER A 516 -21.57 -3.78 30.15
N PHE A 517 -20.99 -4.84 29.56
CA PHE A 517 -19.55 -5.00 29.38
C PHE A 517 -19.09 -4.73 27.94
N LEU A 518 -20.00 -4.82 26.97
CA LEU A 518 -19.72 -4.73 25.54
C LEU A 518 -18.95 -3.45 25.16
N GLU A 519 -19.38 -2.28 25.63
CA GLU A 519 -18.70 -1.01 25.33
C GLU A 519 -17.25 -1.02 25.84
N THR A 520 -17.04 -1.46 27.08
CA THR A 520 -15.71 -1.58 27.68
C THR A 520 -14.82 -2.50 26.87
N LEU A 521 -15.35 -3.66 26.48
CA LEU A 521 -14.65 -4.63 25.65
C LEU A 521 -14.29 -4.03 24.28
N TYR A 522 -15.23 -3.38 23.61
CA TYR A 522 -14.99 -2.72 22.33
C TYR A 522 -13.86 -1.70 22.44
N ARG A 523 -13.94 -0.78 23.41
CA ARG A 523 -12.93 0.28 23.60
C ARG A 523 -11.54 -0.30 23.86
N GLN A 524 -11.46 -1.33 24.72
CA GLN A 524 -10.19 -1.94 25.09
C GLN A 524 -9.55 -2.67 23.91
N ILE A 525 -10.33 -3.46 23.16
CA ILE A 525 -9.80 -4.18 22.00
C ILE A 525 -9.44 -3.19 20.88
N ASN A 526 -10.30 -2.21 20.57
CA ASN A 526 -10.01 -1.17 19.57
C ASN A 526 -8.70 -0.43 19.89
N GLN A 527 -8.52 -0.01 21.15
CA GLN A 527 -7.29 0.65 21.58
C GLN A 527 -6.06 -0.28 21.45
N SER A 528 -6.24 -1.59 21.69
CA SER A 528 -5.16 -2.58 21.54
C SER A 528 -4.76 -2.84 20.09
N LEU A 529 -5.70 -2.68 19.15
CA LEU A 529 -5.46 -2.86 17.71
C LEU A 529 -4.86 -1.59 17.07
N LYS A 530 -5.07 -0.41 17.64
CA LYS A 530 -4.44 0.84 17.16
C LYS A 530 -2.92 0.79 17.29
N MET A 531 -2.22 0.98 16.18
CA MET A 531 -0.76 1.13 16.09
C MET A 531 -0.41 2.62 16.10
N GLN A 532 -0.09 3.16 17.29
CA GLN A 532 0.27 4.57 17.45
C GLN A 532 1.55 4.92 16.68
N GLU A 533 2.46 3.95 16.56
CA GLU A 533 3.68 4.05 15.74
C GLU A 533 3.39 4.26 14.25
N GLN A 534 2.16 3.96 13.82
CA GLN A 534 1.69 3.98 12.44
C GLN A 534 0.57 5.02 12.28
N GLY A 535 0.66 6.14 13.00
CA GLY A 535 -0.32 7.22 12.94
C GLY A 535 -1.68 6.87 13.55
N GLY A 536 -1.78 5.79 14.33
CA GLY A 536 -3.03 5.33 14.94
C GLY A 536 -3.86 4.40 14.06
N ALA A 537 -3.29 3.88 12.96
CA ALA A 537 -3.94 2.90 12.11
C ALA A 537 -4.41 1.67 12.91
N VAL A 538 -5.60 1.15 12.59
CA VAL A 538 -6.15 -0.04 13.24
C VAL A 538 -5.57 -1.27 12.56
N ALA A 539 -4.92 -2.14 13.34
CA ALA A 539 -4.33 -3.37 12.83
C ALA A 539 -5.38 -4.43 12.54
N ARG A 540 -5.23 -5.11 11.41
CA ARG A 540 -5.94 -6.35 11.12
C ARG A 540 -5.35 -7.48 11.94
N VAL A 541 -6.18 -8.25 12.61
CA VAL A 541 -5.72 -9.41 13.39
C VAL A 541 -5.42 -10.55 12.42
N THR A 542 -4.17 -11.02 12.42
CA THR A 542 -3.74 -12.14 11.57
C THR A 542 -3.73 -13.47 12.33
N ASP A 543 -3.46 -13.42 13.63
CA ASP A 543 -3.37 -14.63 14.45
C ASP A 543 -3.67 -14.37 15.94
N VAL A 544 -4.30 -15.34 16.58
CA VAL A 544 -4.62 -15.35 18.01
C VAL A 544 -4.26 -16.72 18.58
N GLN A 545 -3.21 -16.76 19.41
CA GLN A 545 -2.70 -17.99 20.00
C GLN A 545 -2.88 -17.98 21.52
N TRP A 546 -3.64 -18.96 22.04
CA TRP A 546 -3.76 -19.16 23.48
C TRP A 546 -2.58 -19.98 23.99
N LYS A 547 -1.79 -19.41 24.91
CA LYS A 547 -0.69 -20.09 25.58
C LYS A 547 -1.19 -20.93 26.75
N THR A 548 -2.05 -20.36 27.58
CA THR A 548 -2.69 -21.05 28.70
C THR A 548 -4.16 -20.65 28.79
N ILE A 549 -5.00 -21.62 29.18
CA ILE A 549 -6.40 -21.42 29.51
C ILE A 549 -6.70 -22.26 30.74
N GLU A 550 -7.00 -21.58 31.84
CA GLU A 550 -7.23 -22.19 33.15
C GLU A 550 -8.64 -21.83 33.61
N PRO A 551 -9.62 -22.73 33.42
CA PRO A 551 -10.95 -22.55 33.95
C PRO A 551 -10.92 -22.52 35.48
N GLN A 552 -11.51 -21.49 36.05
CA GLN A 552 -11.68 -21.30 37.48
C GLN A 552 -13.16 -21.42 37.81
N SER A 553 -13.49 -22.21 38.83
CA SER A 553 -14.82 -22.15 39.42
C SER A 553 -14.93 -20.81 40.14
N THR A 554 -16.01 -20.05 39.91
CA THR A 554 -16.34 -18.86 40.68
C THR A 554 -16.82 -19.29 42.07
N SER A 555 -15.91 -19.83 42.88
CA SER A 555 -16.11 -20.08 44.31
C SER A 555 -15.64 -18.84 45.07
N THR A 556 -16.30 -17.70 44.86
CA THR A 556 -16.06 -16.51 45.68
C THR A 556 -17.24 -16.29 46.60
N ALA A 557 -16.94 -16.26 47.90
CA ALA A 557 -17.83 -15.98 49.03
C ALA A 557 -18.44 -14.57 49.04
N ASP A 558 -18.30 -13.81 47.95
CA ASP A 558 -18.89 -12.50 47.70
C ASP A 558 -19.94 -12.60 46.58
N SER A 559 -20.86 -13.57 46.72
CA SER A 559 -22.03 -13.65 45.86
C SER A 559 -22.91 -12.42 46.09
N THR A 560 -22.77 -11.41 45.24
CA THR A 560 -23.91 -10.54 44.96
C THR A 560 -25.06 -11.43 44.46
N PRO A 561 -26.32 -11.22 44.89
CA PRO A 561 -27.45 -12.11 44.61
C PRO A 561 -27.87 -12.19 43.12
N GLN A 562 -27.05 -11.72 42.20
CA GLN A 562 -27.37 -11.50 40.78
C GLN A 562 -26.56 -12.39 39.82
N THR A 563 -25.60 -13.18 40.31
CA THR A 563 -24.74 -14.05 39.48
C THR A 563 -25.36 -15.44 39.31
N ASP A 564 -25.58 -15.89 38.07
CA ASP A 564 -26.12 -17.24 37.79
C ASP A 564 -25.16 -18.32 38.29
N GLU A 565 -25.68 -19.39 38.89
CA GLU A 565 -24.87 -20.49 39.45
C GLU A 565 -24.06 -21.27 38.42
N ARG A 566 -24.43 -21.18 37.13
CA ARG A 566 -23.70 -21.76 36.00
C ARG A 566 -22.49 -20.93 35.58
N SER A 567 -22.32 -19.74 36.14
CA SER A 567 -21.22 -18.83 35.79
C SER A 567 -19.85 -19.45 36.13
N PHE A 568 -18.84 -19.05 35.38
CA PHE A 568 -17.46 -19.46 35.65
C PHE A 568 -16.48 -18.38 35.21
N ALA A 569 -15.23 -18.49 35.68
CA ALA A 569 -14.15 -17.61 35.27
C ALA A 569 -13.10 -18.40 34.48
N VAL A 570 -12.36 -17.71 33.63
CA VAL A 570 -11.25 -18.30 32.88
C VAL A 570 -10.07 -17.35 32.95
N GLN A 571 -8.96 -17.81 33.50
CA GLN A 571 -7.68 -17.11 33.38
C GLN A 571 -7.02 -17.58 32.08
N SER A 572 -6.60 -16.63 31.24
CA SER A 572 -5.92 -16.97 29.99
C SER A 572 -4.71 -16.06 29.76
N THR A 573 -3.64 -16.65 29.24
CA THR A 573 -2.54 -15.95 28.60
C THR A 573 -2.61 -16.23 27.11
N TRP A 574 -2.63 -15.19 26.29
CA TRP A 574 -2.68 -15.32 24.84
C TRP A 574 -1.82 -14.28 24.15
N THR A 575 -1.48 -14.56 22.91
CA THR A 575 -0.73 -13.68 22.03
C THR A 575 -1.61 -13.30 20.85
N VAL A 576 -1.61 -12.03 20.49
CA VAL A 576 -2.30 -11.49 19.31
C VAL A 576 -1.26 -10.89 18.38
N SER A 577 -1.27 -11.31 17.13
CA SER A 577 -0.52 -10.69 16.05
C SER A 577 -1.46 -9.89 15.17
N GLY A 578 -1.11 -8.63 14.92
CA GLY A 578 -1.84 -7.75 14.02
C GLY A 578 -0.91 -7.11 13.01
N THR A 579 -1.43 -6.86 11.82
CA THR A 579 -0.69 -6.22 10.73
C THR A 579 -1.38 -4.94 10.26
N VAL A 580 -0.58 -3.96 9.89
CA VAL A 580 -1.00 -2.75 9.17
C VAL A 580 -0.24 -2.74 7.85
N GLU A 581 -0.95 -2.52 6.76
CA GLU A 581 -0.39 -2.56 5.41
C GLU A 581 -0.65 -1.24 4.71
N HIS A 582 0.40 -0.71 4.07
CA HIS A 582 0.38 0.49 3.24
C HIS A 582 1.68 0.55 2.41
N TRP A 583 1.60 1.13 1.23
CA TRP A 583 2.66 1.44 0.27
C TRP A 583 3.56 0.26 -0.11
N GLY A 584 3.01 -0.95 -0.08
CA GLY A 584 3.74 -2.21 -0.29
C GLY A 584 4.45 -2.76 0.95
N HIS A 585 4.27 -2.14 2.12
CA HIS A 585 4.84 -2.57 3.39
C HIS A 585 3.82 -3.24 4.28
N ILE A 586 4.36 -4.01 5.21
CA ILE A 586 3.61 -4.64 6.28
C ILE A 586 4.32 -4.36 7.61
N HIS A 587 3.56 -3.80 8.55
CA HIS A 587 4.00 -3.58 9.92
C HIS A 587 3.31 -4.61 10.79
N THR A 588 4.10 -5.48 11.41
CA THR A 588 3.59 -6.55 12.26
C THR A 588 3.86 -6.22 13.71
N ARG A 589 2.83 -6.30 14.55
CA ARG A 589 2.94 -6.17 16.00
C ARG A 589 2.38 -7.41 16.68
N THR A 590 3.15 -7.98 17.58
CA THR A 590 2.74 -9.11 18.40
C THR A 590 2.75 -8.71 19.87
N ASN A 591 1.58 -8.80 20.51
CA ASN A 591 1.38 -8.49 21.91
C ASN A 591 0.94 -9.75 22.67
N ARG A 592 1.45 -9.92 23.89
CA ARG A 592 1.01 -10.92 24.85
C ARG A 592 0.14 -10.24 25.91
N TYR A 593 -0.95 -10.90 26.25
CA TYR A 593 -1.89 -10.46 27.27
C TYR A 593 -2.12 -11.58 28.28
N GLN A 594 -2.44 -11.19 29.51
CA GLN A 594 -2.95 -12.08 30.54
C GLN A 594 -4.16 -11.43 31.19
N ALA A 595 -5.27 -12.16 31.30
CA ALA A 595 -6.50 -11.66 31.91
C ALA A 595 -7.33 -12.77 32.55
N VAL A 596 -8.23 -12.37 33.45
CA VAL A 596 -9.33 -13.20 33.95
C VAL A 596 -10.62 -12.74 33.29
N PHE A 597 -11.33 -13.67 32.64
CA PHE A 597 -12.62 -13.43 32.00
C PHE A 597 -13.74 -14.04 32.83
N TYR A 598 -14.89 -13.36 32.88
CA TYR A 598 -16.09 -13.83 33.57
C TYR A 598 -17.17 -14.15 32.53
N LEU A 599 -17.73 -15.37 32.61
CA LEU A 599 -18.70 -15.90 31.66
C LEU A 599 -19.99 -16.28 32.38
N GLN A 600 -21.13 -15.89 31.80
CA GLN A 600 -22.46 -16.14 32.35
C GLN A 600 -23.47 -16.50 31.25
N PRO A 601 -24.51 -17.29 31.57
CA PRO A 601 -25.64 -17.50 30.68
C PRO A 601 -26.55 -16.26 30.67
N VAL A 602 -26.75 -15.66 29.49
CA VAL A 602 -27.68 -14.54 29.27
C VAL A 602 -28.62 -14.92 28.13
N GLU A 603 -29.93 -14.88 28.36
CA GLU A 603 -30.95 -15.22 27.35
C GLU A 603 -30.74 -16.60 26.67
N GLY A 604 -30.19 -17.56 27.41
CA GLY A 604 -29.94 -18.93 26.90
C GLY A 604 -28.64 -19.09 26.10
N VAL A 605 -27.80 -18.05 25.99
CA VAL A 605 -26.49 -18.10 25.35
C VAL A 605 -25.37 -17.71 26.32
N TRP A 606 -24.17 -18.23 26.13
CA TRP A 606 -23.00 -17.82 26.91
C TRP A 606 -22.49 -16.47 26.45
N LYS A 607 -22.29 -15.56 27.40
CA LYS A 607 -21.70 -14.25 27.16
C LYS A 607 -20.56 -13.94 28.13
N LEU A 608 -19.62 -13.13 27.67
CA LEU A 608 -18.62 -12.47 28.50
C LEU A 608 -19.29 -11.29 29.22
N THR A 609 -19.23 -11.28 30.54
CA THR A 609 -19.81 -10.22 31.39
C THR A 609 -18.75 -9.35 32.07
N GLY A 610 -17.47 -9.74 31.97
CA GLY A 610 -16.37 -8.94 32.49
C GLY A 610 -15.02 -9.50 32.10
N MET A 611 -14.00 -8.65 32.22
CA MET A 611 -12.60 -8.99 32.04
C MET A 611 -11.77 -8.15 33.01
N ASN A 612 -10.80 -8.79 33.67
CA ASN A 612 -9.77 -8.12 34.43
C ASN A 612 -8.41 -8.39 33.78
N LEU A 613 -7.83 -7.37 33.16
CA LEU A 613 -6.51 -7.46 32.53
C LEU A 613 -5.43 -7.47 33.63
N LEU A 614 -4.65 -8.55 33.68
CA LEU A 614 -3.59 -8.76 34.66
C LEU A 614 -2.23 -8.25 34.17
N ASP A 615 -1.92 -8.50 32.90
CA ASP A 615 -0.64 -8.12 32.30
C ASP A 615 -0.77 -7.88 30.79
N GLN A 616 0.10 -7.01 30.26
CA GLN A 616 0.23 -6.71 28.84
C GLN A 616 1.69 -6.43 28.50
N GLU A 617 2.22 -7.17 27.53
CA GLU A 617 3.60 -7.05 27.07
C GLU A 617 3.68 -7.04 25.54
N ARG A 618 4.48 -6.13 24.99
CA ARG A 618 4.82 -6.15 23.56
C ARG A 618 5.99 -7.10 23.33
N LEU A 619 5.76 -8.15 22.54
CA LEU A 619 6.80 -9.13 22.25
C LEU A 619 7.64 -8.75 21.04
N ARG A 620 7.02 -8.25 19.96
CA ARG A 620 7.68 -8.00 18.68
C ARG A 620 7.02 -6.84 17.93
N PHE A 621 7.82 -6.03 17.27
CA PHE A 621 7.38 -5.03 16.30
C PHE A 621 8.36 -4.98 15.15
N GLU A 622 7.88 -5.19 13.92
CA GLU A 622 8.71 -5.26 12.73
C GLU A 622 8.03 -4.58 11.55
N THR A 623 8.85 -3.96 10.72
CA THR A 623 8.47 -3.42 9.42
C THR A 623 9.17 -4.24 8.36
N GLY A 624 8.43 -4.70 7.35
CA GLY A 624 8.99 -5.41 6.21
C GLY A 624 8.28 -5.05 4.92
N LEU A 625 8.93 -5.38 3.80
CA LEU A 625 8.26 -5.42 2.51
C LEU A 625 7.30 -6.61 2.46
N ARG A 626 6.15 -6.45 1.82
CA ARG A 626 5.25 -7.57 1.58
C ARG A 626 5.83 -8.49 0.50
N GLU A 627 6.52 -9.53 0.94
CA GLU A 627 7.01 -10.60 0.06
C GLU A 627 5.90 -11.62 -0.21
N VAL A 628 5.58 -11.85 -1.48
CA VAL A 628 4.69 -12.93 -1.90
C VAL A 628 5.19 -13.48 -3.23
N LYS A 629 5.12 -14.82 -3.40
CA LYS A 629 5.50 -15.48 -4.66
C LYS A 629 4.67 -14.93 -5.82
N ILE A 630 5.36 -14.42 -6.83
CA ILE A 630 4.75 -13.91 -8.05
C ILE A 630 4.30 -15.12 -8.87
N GLU A 631 3.00 -15.30 -9.08
CA GLU A 631 2.51 -16.15 -10.16
C GLU A 631 2.57 -15.30 -11.44
N GLU A 632 3.45 -15.64 -12.38
CA GLU A 632 3.46 -15.03 -13.70
C GLU A 632 2.10 -15.30 -14.37
N THR A 633 1.28 -14.26 -14.54
CA THR A 633 0.09 -14.31 -15.38
C THR A 633 0.52 -14.59 -16.81
N LYS A 634 0.46 -15.85 -17.22
CA LYS A 634 0.67 -16.25 -18.61
C LYS A 634 -0.40 -15.54 -19.47
N PRO A 635 -0.02 -14.83 -20.54
CA PRO A 635 -1.00 -14.29 -21.46
C PRO A 635 -1.85 -15.43 -22.03
N GLU A 636 -3.16 -15.20 -22.07
CA GLU A 636 -4.14 -16.15 -22.56
C GLU A 636 -3.75 -16.59 -24.00
N PRO A 637 -3.64 -17.89 -24.29
CA PRO A 637 -3.25 -18.34 -25.62
C PRO A 637 -4.31 -17.90 -26.64
N GLU A 638 -3.86 -17.29 -27.74
CA GLU A 638 -4.72 -16.91 -28.86
C GLU A 638 -5.66 -18.07 -29.24
N PRO A 639 -6.94 -17.78 -29.58
CA PRO A 639 -7.88 -18.82 -29.94
C PRO A 639 -7.38 -19.57 -31.18
N VAL A 640 -6.98 -20.83 -30.96
CA VAL A 640 -6.56 -21.74 -32.01
C VAL A 640 -7.67 -21.87 -33.04
N ASN A 641 -7.41 -21.36 -34.25
CA ASN A 641 -8.26 -21.57 -35.41
C ASN A 641 -8.48 -23.07 -35.61
N LYS A 642 -9.69 -23.54 -35.34
CA LYS A 642 -10.11 -24.93 -35.63
C LYS A 642 -10.08 -25.15 -37.15
N VAL A 643 -9.00 -25.74 -37.64
CA VAL A 643 -8.97 -26.35 -38.97
C VAL A 643 -9.82 -27.63 -38.91
N SER A 644 -10.92 -27.64 -39.68
CA SER A 644 -11.78 -28.79 -39.86
C SER A 644 -11.03 -29.95 -40.55
N PRO A 645 -11.11 -31.20 -40.07
CA PRO A 645 -10.44 -32.31 -40.74
C PRO A 645 -11.29 -32.79 -41.93
N LYS A 646 -10.76 -32.62 -43.15
CA LYS A 646 -11.21 -33.38 -44.33
C LYS A 646 -10.78 -34.82 -44.17
N GLY A 647 -11.75 -35.73 -44.36
CA GLY A 647 -11.61 -37.13 -44.04
C GLY A 647 -10.86 -37.98 -45.07
N LYS A 648 -10.78 -39.26 -44.67
CA LYS A 648 -10.86 -40.52 -45.43
C LYS A 648 -9.72 -41.52 -45.18
N THR A 649 -10.19 -42.65 -44.63
CA THR A 649 -9.94 -44.06 -45.02
C THR A 649 -8.75 -44.85 -44.45
N THR A 650 -9.13 -45.76 -43.54
CA THR A 650 -8.85 -47.23 -43.51
C THR A 650 -7.42 -47.75 -43.59
N LYS A 651 -6.96 -48.47 -42.55
CA LYS A 651 -6.96 -49.96 -42.46
C LYS A 651 -6.22 -50.50 -41.21
N SER A 652 -6.91 -51.44 -40.54
CA SER A 652 -6.45 -52.71 -39.94
C SER A 652 -5.30 -52.83 -38.91
N LYS A 653 -5.63 -53.58 -37.84
CA LYS A 653 -4.82 -54.56 -37.06
C LYS A 653 -3.61 -54.01 -36.30
N SER A 654 -3.19 -54.52 -35.14
CA SER A 654 -3.63 -55.53 -34.17
C SER A 654 -2.62 -55.47 -33.01
N SER A 655 -3.03 -55.98 -31.84
CA SER A 655 -2.21 -56.63 -30.78
C SER A 655 -1.10 -55.85 -30.08
N ASP A 656 -1.19 -55.85 -28.73
CA ASP A 656 -0.16 -56.22 -27.74
C ASP A 656 1.22 -55.53 -27.84
N SER A 657 1.91 -55.11 -26.77
CA SER A 657 1.95 -55.54 -25.38
C SER A 657 2.74 -54.50 -24.57
N SER A 658 2.55 -54.59 -23.26
CA SER A 658 3.40 -54.17 -22.13
C SER A 658 4.91 -53.97 -22.32
N SER A 659 5.42 -53.20 -21.34
CA SER A 659 6.77 -53.15 -20.73
C SER A 659 7.86 -52.37 -21.46
N SER A 660 8.17 -51.16 -20.97
CA SER A 660 9.21 -50.92 -19.94
C SER A 660 9.00 -49.56 -19.29
#